data_AF-A0A7Y6YAM2-F1
#
_entry.id   AF-A0A7Y6YAM2-F1
#
_cell.length_a   1.000
_cell.length_b   1.000
_cell.length_c   1.000
_cell.angle_alpha   90.00
_cell.angle_beta   90.00
_cell.angle_gamma   90.00
#
_symmetry.space_group_name_H-M   'P 1'
#
loop_
_entity.id
_entity.type
_entity.pdbx_description
1 polymer ?
#
loop_
_entity_poly.entity_id
_entity_poly.type
_entity_poly.pdbx_seq_one_letter_code
_entity_poly.pdbx_strand_id
1 'polypeptide(L)'
;MTRKGKIELALLSASSPVDPKHFTNKVKAFLAQKSGIVSKDTPEVVEKLCRLLNFSITNPKLGGYLNRKNILIYPAQTGIGKSVSVQHYAAMLVKESSLIVVNTVKEAEQYCSMINSLRNQPRYARFSASKKTHNPDQITDIEMLSTSNAQCLVVTHAMFLQQQYTEDSWFKYYQQSSEQSKKVRDLVVIDERLSFLSRRFLKFDKLEGLRNFLAHTAKYSPRFKNDHNVQQQLTAIQAILDVINEEDAEGRASFIDKLSIESKLEDQSLSTLVDFESVSKAVADRLDEINDEIGLLKGSRASNTKDIKNEVVDTLNRLIDVTNPQQIDENVINSTGKEVYGEFATYKRDLYLVKSIFNQFGTAVVLDATAELNSFFEQASGSNSNIDIIAAPKIRKYENLVIYKAQGIPQSATAVFDKSSEVAVANAQFYGNIIKEILGEDEKLLVISFKGFLSDLEDKFVDDDRIVFTNWGQHVGRNDWRDCNKVILIGWLRLPEEELVSKLFNISSMGTSDVRVMKHVTPENLKMLQRSQIADDLVQGAMRCCARIINNDESDCKPASIYLFQDVHEGIEQVIKLFEDQFPKAKILYWKPKTSVPKSTLSKPNQKKEQAIEHLVALSQTCASVSVSKFCNDQEVSRPTMTRWLTSGYFKNRLDELGFSVAKPEGKPERFYFNKS
;
A
#
# COMPACT_ATOMS: atom_id res chain seq x y z
N MET A 1 -10.94 17.56 -29.19
CA MET A 1 -10.75 16.14 -28.81
C MET A 1 -9.81 16.08 -27.62
N THR A 2 -10.25 15.50 -26.50
CA THR A 2 -9.44 15.36 -25.27
C THR A 2 -8.20 14.49 -25.52
N ARG A 3 -7.15 14.64 -24.69
CA ARG A 3 -5.94 13.79 -24.73
C ARG A 3 -6.30 12.30 -24.73
N LYS A 4 -7.17 11.90 -23.80
CA LYS A 4 -7.72 10.53 -23.73
C LYS A 4 -8.36 10.08 -25.03
N GLY A 5 -9.20 10.92 -25.66
CA GLY A 5 -9.83 10.60 -26.95
C GLY A 5 -8.83 10.41 -28.10
N LYS A 6 -7.72 11.17 -28.11
CA LYS A 6 -6.64 10.98 -29.10
C LYS A 6 -5.91 9.65 -28.90
N ILE A 7 -5.64 9.27 -27.65
CA ILE A 7 -4.99 7.99 -27.33
C ILE A 7 -5.89 6.83 -27.74
N GLU A 8 -7.17 6.85 -27.36
CA GLU A 8 -8.13 5.78 -27.71
C GLU A 8 -8.25 5.59 -29.23
N LEU A 9 -8.28 6.68 -30.01
CA LEU A 9 -8.27 6.57 -31.48
C LEU A 9 -6.97 5.99 -32.04
N ALA A 10 -5.82 6.38 -31.47
CA ALA A 10 -4.53 5.85 -31.91
C ALA A 10 -4.35 4.36 -31.54
N LEU A 11 -4.98 3.89 -30.46
CA LEU A 11 -4.99 2.47 -30.10
C LEU A 11 -5.70 1.62 -31.17
N LEU A 12 -6.71 2.16 -31.86
CA LEU A 12 -7.43 1.44 -32.92
C LEU A 12 -6.54 1.13 -34.14
N SER A 13 -5.51 1.93 -34.40
CA SER A 13 -4.57 1.72 -35.51
C SER A 13 -3.26 1.02 -35.10
N ALA A 14 -3.01 0.84 -33.79
CA ALA A 14 -1.78 0.23 -33.25
C ALA A 14 -1.73 -1.29 -33.47
N SER A 15 -1.29 -1.71 -34.66
CA SER A 15 -1.25 -3.11 -35.13
C SER A 15 0.15 -3.72 -35.25
N SER A 16 1.19 -2.96 -34.89
CA SER A 16 2.61 -3.35 -35.00
C SER A 16 3.34 -2.93 -33.71
N PRO A 17 4.37 -3.67 -33.25
CA PRO A 17 5.06 -4.80 -33.89
C PRO A 17 4.33 -6.14 -33.86
N VAL A 18 3.30 -6.31 -33.02
CA VAL A 18 2.58 -7.58 -32.88
C VAL A 18 1.17 -7.47 -33.44
N ASP A 19 0.79 -8.36 -34.36
CA ASP A 19 -0.57 -8.42 -34.89
C ASP A 19 -1.59 -8.78 -33.78
N PRO A 20 -2.55 -7.90 -33.46
CA PRO A 20 -3.47 -8.10 -32.34
C PRO A 20 -4.33 -9.36 -32.46
N LYS A 21 -4.72 -9.76 -33.68
CA LYS A 21 -5.55 -10.95 -33.91
C LYS A 21 -4.76 -12.22 -33.66
N HIS A 22 -3.56 -12.33 -34.24
CA HIS A 22 -2.66 -13.46 -34.02
C HIS A 22 -2.28 -13.61 -32.55
N PHE A 23 -1.96 -12.50 -31.89
CA PHE A 23 -1.71 -12.46 -30.45
C PHE A 23 -2.89 -12.98 -29.63
N THR A 24 -4.09 -12.45 -29.89
CA THR A 24 -5.31 -12.84 -29.16
C THR A 24 -5.61 -14.32 -29.31
N ASN A 25 -5.44 -14.88 -30.53
CA ASN A 25 -5.62 -16.31 -30.77
C ASN A 25 -4.63 -17.17 -29.99
N LYS A 26 -3.34 -16.76 -29.92
CA LYS A 26 -2.31 -17.48 -29.14
C LYS A 26 -2.64 -17.47 -27.64
N VAL A 27 -2.95 -16.31 -27.09
CA VAL A 27 -3.30 -16.17 -25.67
C VAL A 27 -4.57 -16.97 -25.34
N LYS A 28 -5.61 -16.88 -26.18
CA LYS A 28 -6.84 -17.66 -26.03
C LYS A 28 -6.59 -19.16 -26.01
N ALA A 29 -5.79 -19.66 -26.96
CA ALA A 29 -5.45 -21.09 -27.02
C ALA A 29 -4.68 -21.54 -25.76
N PHE A 30 -3.74 -20.73 -25.29
CA PHE A 30 -2.99 -21.03 -24.07
C PHE A 30 -3.89 -21.04 -22.83
N LEU A 31 -4.77 -20.05 -22.68
CA LEU A 31 -5.71 -20.00 -21.57
C LEU A 31 -6.65 -21.21 -21.59
N ALA A 32 -7.20 -21.56 -22.75
CA ALA A 32 -8.04 -22.75 -22.91
C ALA A 32 -7.32 -24.04 -22.49
N GLN A 33 -6.04 -24.17 -22.81
CA GLN A 33 -5.23 -25.33 -22.39
C GLN A 33 -5.02 -25.37 -20.86
N LYS A 34 -4.93 -24.22 -20.19
CA LYS A 34 -4.64 -24.14 -18.74
C LYS A 34 -5.89 -24.20 -17.87
N SER A 35 -6.99 -23.56 -18.26
CA SER A 35 -8.22 -23.45 -17.45
C SER A 35 -9.39 -24.26 -17.99
N GLY A 36 -9.32 -24.80 -19.21
CA GLY A 36 -10.43 -25.48 -19.89
C GLY A 36 -11.53 -24.55 -20.40
N ILE A 37 -11.71 -23.37 -19.79
CA ILE A 37 -12.75 -22.40 -20.12
C ILE A 37 -12.10 -21.03 -20.37
N VAL A 38 -12.50 -20.39 -21.47
CA VAL A 38 -12.17 -18.99 -21.80
C VAL A 38 -13.47 -18.27 -22.14
N SER A 39 -13.74 -17.17 -21.45
CA SER A 39 -14.92 -16.36 -21.69
C SER A 39 -14.95 -15.80 -23.12
N LYS A 40 -16.16 -15.62 -23.66
CA LYS A 40 -16.37 -15.01 -24.98
C LYS A 40 -15.91 -13.55 -25.08
N ASP A 41 -15.84 -12.86 -23.94
CA ASP A 41 -15.48 -11.43 -23.85
C ASP A 41 -13.97 -11.23 -23.59
N THR A 42 -13.26 -12.28 -23.17
CA THR A 42 -11.81 -12.25 -22.91
C THR A 42 -10.98 -11.78 -24.13
N PRO A 43 -11.29 -12.21 -25.37
CA PRO A 43 -10.58 -11.76 -26.56
C PRO A 43 -10.53 -10.24 -26.74
N GLU A 44 -11.61 -9.52 -26.40
CA GLU A 44 -11.68 -8.06 -26.56
C GLU A 44 -10.66 -7.35 -25.65
N VAL A 45 -10.58 -7.77 -24.39
CA VAL A 45 -9.63 -7.24 -23.41
C VAL A 45 -8.20 -7.54 -23.87
N VAL A 46 -7.92 -8.78 -24.27
CA VAL A 46 -6.59 -9.21 -24.71
C VAL A 46 -6.15 -8.45 -25.97
N GLU A 47 -7.04 -8.26 -26.93
CA GLU A 47 -6.76 -7.49 -28.15
C GLU A 47 -6.45 -6.02 -27.81
N LYS A 48 -7.24 -5.39 -26.93
CA LYS A 48 -7.00 -4.01 -26.50
C LYS A 48 -5.67 -3.86 -25.77
N LEU A 49 -5.28 -4.83 -24.93
CA LEU A 49 -3.98 -4.85 -24.29
C LEU A 49 -2.84 -4.95 -25.32
N CYS A 50 -2.97 -5.81 -26.34
CA CYS A 50 -1.97 -5.89 -27.43
C CYS A 50 -1.78 -4.54 -28.13
N ARG A 51 -2.89 -3.87 -28.45
CA ARG A 51 -2.88 -2.55 -29.09
C ARG A 51 -2.24 -1.50 -28.21
N LEU A 52 -2.47 -1.56 -26.90
CA LEU A 52 -1.82 -0.69 -25.93
C LEU A 52 -0.31 -0.89 -25.87
N LEU A 53 0.15 -2.15 -25.85
CA LEU A 53 1.57 -2.48 -25.85
C LEU A 53 2.23 -2.04 -27.16
N ASN A 54 1.60 -2.29 -28.32
CA ASN A 54 2.04 -1.79 -29.63
C ASN A 54 2.17 -0.27 -29.62
N PHE A 55 1.13 0.43 -29.15
CA PHE A 55 1.09 1.88 -29.09
C PHE A 55 2.20 2.46 -28.22
N SER A 56 2.51 1.82 -27.08
CA SER A 56 3.59 2.26 -26.18
C SER A 56 4.97 2.20 -26.84
N ILE A 57 5.21 1.21 -27.69
CA ILE A 57 6.45 1.04 -28.47
C ILE A 57 6.53 2.09 -29.59
N THR A 58 5.46 2.25 -30.38
CA THR A 58 5.49 3.13 -31.56
C THR A 58 5.38 4.62 -31.22
N ASN A 59 4.93 4.95 -30.01
CA ASN A 59 4.74 6.32 -29.55
C ASN A 59 5.48 6.56 -28.22
N PRO A 60 6.81 6.45 -28.19
CA PRO A 60 7.57 6.55 -26.94
C PRO A 60 7.55 7.96 -26.32
N LYS A 61 7.08 8.97 -27.07
CA LYS A 61 6.99 10.39 -26.68
C LYS A 61 5.65 11.01 -27.11
N LEU A 62 4.61 10.83 -26.31
CA LEU A 62 3.28 11.40 -26.60
C LEU A 62 3.07 12.83 -26.06
N GLY A 63 4.07 13.42 -25.39
CA GLY A 63 3.96 14.67 -24.64
C GLY A 63 4.05 16.00 -25.42
N GLY A 64 3.79 16.04 -26.73
CA GLY A 64 3.80 17.29 -27.51
C GLY A 64 5.10 18.12 -27.40
N TYR A 65 5.00 19.44 -27.58
CA TYR A 65 6.09 20.43 -27.60
C TYR A 65 7.05 20.41 -26.38
N LEU A 66 6.74 19.64 -25.32
CA LEU A 66 7.52 19.57 -24.07
C LEU A 66 8.27 18.26 -23.86
N ASN A 67 8.36 17.36 -24.86
CA ASN A 67 9.18 16.14 -24.81
C ASN A 67 8.85 15.21 -23.61
N ARG A 68 7.58 15.20 -23.16
CA ARG A 68 7.13 14.44 -21.95
C ARG A 68 6.82 12.96 -22.29
N LYS A 69 7.21 12.05 -21.38
CA LYS A 69 7.04 10.58 -21.47
C LYS A 69 5.79 10.14 -20.71
N ASN A 70 4.99 9.22 -21.25
CA ASN A 70 3.67 8.87 -20.70
C ASN A 70 3.63 7.56 -19.90
N ILE A 71 2.72 7.48 -18.95
CA ILE A 71 2.38 6.26 -18.20
C ILE A 71 0.94 5.92 -18.54
N LEU A 72 0.75 4.80 -19.22
CA LEU A 72 -0.55 4.33 -19.64
C LEU A 72 -1.01 3.23 -18.68
N ILE A 73 -2.06 3.51 -17.92
CA ILE A 73 -2.57 2.59 -16.91
C ILE A 73 -3.73 1.81 -17.51
N TYR A 74 -3.66 0.49 -17.43
CA TYR A 74 -4.67 -0.41 -17.98
C TYR A 74 -5.39 -1.16 -16.85
N PRO A 75 -6.58 -0.70 -16.43
CA PRO A 75 -7.33 -1.17 -15.27
C PRO A 75 -8.15 -2.42 -15.57
N ALA A 76 -7.53 -3.41 -16.18
CA ALA A 76 -8.22 -4.64 -16.52
C ALA A 76 -8.34 -5.55 -15.28
N GLN A 77 -9.54 -6.08 -15.06
CA GLN A 77 -9.92 -6.83 -13.86
C GLN A 77 -9.00 -8.05 -13.58
N THR A 78 -8.81 -8.39 -12.31
CA THR A 78 -7.95 -9.51 -11.91
C THR A 78 -8.44 -10.85 -12.46
N GLY A 79 -7.50 -11.70 -12.89
CA GLY A 79 -7.80 -13.06 -13.34
C GLY A 79 -8.20 -13.19 -14.83
N ILE A 80 -8.18 -12.10 -15.60
CA ILE A 80 -8.47 -12.14 -17.04
C ILE A 80 -7.24 -12.51 -17.91
N GLY A 81 -6.10 -12.80 -17.30
CA GLY A 81 -4.88 -13.22 -18.01
C GLY A 81 -3.92 -12.09 -18.43
N LYS A 82 -3.91 -10.94 -17.74
CA LYS A 82 -2.97 -9.82 -18.01
C LYS A 82 -1.50 -10.26 -18.07
N SER A 83 -1.01 -10.91 -17.02
CA SER A 83 0.38 -11.37 -16.93
C SER A 83 0.74 -12.37 -18.04
N VAL A 84 -0.17 -13.31 -18.33
CA VAL A 84 -0.02 -14.28 -19.43
C VAL A 84 0.04 -13.56 -20.78
N SER A 85 -0.78 -12.53 -20.96
CA SER A 85 -0.81 -11.71 -22.18
C SER A 85 0.52 -10.99 -22.39
N VAL A 86 1.09 -10.38 -21.34
CA VAL A 86 2.43 -9.75 -21.42
C VAL A 86 3.51 -10.77 -21.79
N GLN A 87 3.50 -11.95 -21.17
CA GLN A 87 4.46 -13.01 -21.46
C GLN A 87 4.41 -13.44 -22.93
N HIS A 88 3.21 -13.63 -23.48
CA HIS A 88 3.03 -13.95 -24.90
C HIS A 88 3.49 -12.80 -25.79
N TYR A 89 3.16 -11.56 -25.43
CA TYR A 89 3.51 -10.39 -26.22
C TYR A 89 5.02 -10.23 -26.30
N ALA A 90 5.71 -10.30 -25.15
CA ALA A 90 7.17 -10.24 -25.08
C ALA A 90 7.83 -11.38 -25.88
N ALA A 91 7.30 -12.61 -25.80
CA ALA A 91 7.81 -13.74 -26.59
C ALA A 91 7.67 -13.53 -28.11
N MET A 92 6.68 -12.74 -28.54
CA MET A 92 6.40 -12.44 -29.95
C MET A 92 7.20 -11.26 -30.51
N LEU A 93 7.88 -10.46 -29.68
CA LEU A 93 8.71 -9.35 -30.14
C LEU A 93 9.94 -9.86 -30.91
N VAL A 94 10.17 -9.37 -32.12
CA VAL A 94 11.30 -9.86 -32.94
C VAL A 94 12.53 -8.99 -32.72
N LYS A 95 12.39 -7.67 -32.86
CA LYS A 95 13.51 -6.70 -32.85
C LYS A 95 13.52 -5.85 -31.59
N GLU A 96 12.36 -5.68 -30.99
CA GLU A 96 12.12 -4.76 -29.89
C GLU A 96 12.66 -5.35 -28.60
N SER A 97 13.21 -4.47 -27.77
CA SER A 97 13.68 -4.80 -26.43
C SER A 97 12.60 -4.49 -25.39
N SER A 98 12.50 -5.31 -24.35
CA SER A 98 11.48 -5.18 -23.31
C SER A 98 12.08 -5.15 -21.91
N LEU A 99 11.43 -4.37 -21.03
CA LEU A 99 11.60 -4.37 -19.58
C LEU A 99 10.25 -4.70 -18.97
N ILE A 100 10.21 -5.77 -18.17
CA ILE A 100 9.02 -6.17 -17.41
C ILE A 100 9.38 -6.05 -15.93
N VAL A 101 8.61 -5.26 -15.20
CA VAL A 101 8.80 -5.02 -13.76
C VAL A 101 7.72 -5.82 -13.02
N VAL A 102 8.13 -6.70 -12.11
CA VAL A 102 7.24 -7.61 -11.37
C VAL A 102 7.49 -7.52 -9.86
N ASN A 103 6.53 -7.94 -9.04
CA ASN A 103 6.61 -7.71 -7.60
C ASN A 103 7.65 -8.62 -6.91
N THR A 104 7.64 -9.93 -7.23
CA THR A 104 8.44 -10.93 -6.49
C THR A 104 9.51 -11.62 -7.32
N VAL A 105 10.53 -12.18 -6.62
CA VAL A 105 11.61 -12.97 -7.26
C VAL A 105 11.05 -14.20 -7.97
N LYS A 106 10.09 -14.89 -7.34
CA LYS A 106 9.43 -16.09 -7.90
C LYS A 106 8.65 -15.76 -9.18
N GLU A 107 7.97 -14.62 -9.23
CA GLU A 107 7.30 -14.16 -10.45
C GLU A 107 8.31 -13.83 -11.54
N ALA A 108 9.42 -13.17 -11.21
CA ALA A 108 10.46 -12.84 -12.19
C ALA A 108 11.02 -14.10 -12.86
N GLU A 109 11.30 -15.13 -12.05
CA GLU A 109 11.71 -16.44 -12.52
C GLU A 109 10.64 -17.11 -13.41
N GLN A 110 9.38 -17.11 -12.97
CA GLN A 110 8.27 -17.70 -13.73
C GLN A 110 8.01 -16.99 -15.06
N TYR A 111 8.05 -15.65 -15.08
CA TYR A 111 7.97 -14.84 -16.29
C TYR A 111 9.07 -15.20 -17.27
N CYS A 112 10.31 -15.24 -16.79
CA CYS A 112 11.48 -15.57 -17.58
C CYS A 112 11.37 -16.96 -18.22
N SER A 113 11.07 -17.96 -17.40
CA SER A 113 10.90 -19.35 -17.84
C SER A 113 9.76 -19.49 -18.86
N MET A 114 8.61 -18.85 -18.61
CA MET A 114 7.46 -18.91 -19.52
C MET A 114 7.78 -18.24 -20.86
N ILE A 115 8.38 -17.05 -20.86
CA ILE A 115 8.72 -16.33 -22.10
C ILE A 115 9.73 -17.15 -22.93
N ASN A 116 10.77 -17.69 -22.29
CA ASN A 116 11.76 -18.56 -22.97
C ASN A 116 11.11 -19.80 -23.57
N SER A 117 10.16 -20.42 -22.85
CA SER A 117 9.41 -21.58 -23.33
C SER A 117 8.47 -21.22 -24.49
N LEU A 118 7.73 -20.11 -24.41
CA LEU A 118 6.80 -19.67 -25.45
C LEU A 118 7.52 -19.30 -26.75
N ARG A 119 8.73 -18.73 -26.64
CA ARG A 119 9.57 -18.38 -27.78
C ARG A 119 10.37 -19.57 -28.33
N ASN A 120 10.52 -20.63 -27.54
CA ASN A 120 11.43 -21.74 -27.82
C ASN A 120 12.90 -21.27 -28.00
N GLN A 121 13.33 -20.32 -27.18
CA GLN A 121 14.69 -19.77 -27.21
C GLN A 121 15.20 -19.59 -25.78
N PRO A 122 16.08 -20.48 -25.27
CA PRO A 122 16.70 -20.32 -23.97
C PRO A 122 17.47 -19.00 -23.87
N ARG A 123 17.47 -18.38 -22.67
CA ARG A 123 18.18 -17.12 -22.37
C ARG A 123 17.74 -15.89 -23.18
N TYR A 124 16.63 -15.95 -23.91
CA TYR A 124 16.06 -14.77 -24.57
C TYR A 124 15.60 -13.73 -23.55
N ALA A 125 14.77 -14.19 -22.61
CA ALA A 125 14.44 -13.50 -21.39
C ALA A 125 15.49 -13.84 -20.33
N ARG A 126 15.89 -12.82 -19.57
CA ARG A 126 16.71 -12.94 -18.36
C ARG A 126 16.06 -12.13 -17.25
N PHE A 127 16.35 -12.47 -16.00
CA PHE A 127 15.81 -11.71 -14.87
C PHE A 127 16.85 -11.24 -13.87
N SER A 128 16.55 -10.16 -13.16
CA SER A 128 17.36 -9.63 -12.06
C SER A 128 16.50 -9.35 -10.83
N ALA A 129 17.07 -9.70 -9.67
CA ALA A 129 16.39 -9.65 -8.40
C ALA A 129 17.39 -9.39 -7.29
N SER A 130 16.94 -8.77 -6.18
CA SER A 130 17.78 -8.48 -5.02
C SER A 130 18.27 -9.72 -4.27
N LYS A 131 17.68 -10.90 -4.51
CA LYS A 131 18.10 -12.18 -3.95
C LYS A 131 18.62 -13.09 -5.05
N LYS A 132 19.80 -13.68 -4.81
CA LYS A 132 20.37 -14.72 -5.69
C LYS A 132 19.54 -16.00 -5.60
N THR A 133 19.39 -16.65 -6.73
CA THR A 133 18.72 -17.94 -6.92
C THR A 133 19.68 -18.86 -7.69
N HIS A 134 19.36 -20.16 -7.77
CA HIS A 134 20.12 -21.11 -8.56
C HIS A 134 19.69 -21.14 -10.04
N ASN A 135 18.85 -20.19 -10.47
CA ASN A 135 18.33 -20.18 -11.83
C ASN A 135 19.37 -19.63 -12.83
N PRO A 136 19.68 -20.35 -13.91
CA PRO A 136 20.70 -19.94 -14.90
C PRO A 136 20.30 -18.71 -15.73
N ASP A 137 19.02 -18.34 -15.77
CA ASP A 137 18.54 -17.14 -16.45
C ASP A 137 18.63 -15.88 -15.56
N GLN A 138 19.00 -16.04 -14.27
CA GLN A 138 19.26 -14.89 -13.41
C GLN A 138 20.55 -14.19 -13.83
N ILE A 139 20.52 -12.86 -13.84
CA ILE A 139 21.68 -12.00 -14.02
C ILE A 139 22.42 -11.89 -12.69
N THR A 140 23.69 -12.25 -12.69
CA THR A 140 24.58 -12.12 -11.52
C THR A 140 25.31 -10.77 -11.48
N ASP A 141 25.85 -10.39 -10.32
CA ASP A 141 26.58 -9.11 -10.14
C ASP A 141 27.77 -8.96 -11.10
N ILE A 142 28.42 -10.08 -11.46
CA ILE A 142 29.55 -10.12 -12.41
C ILE A 142 29.08 -9.83 -13.84
N GLU A 143 27.83 -10.17 -14.16
CA GLU A 143 27.23 -9.92 -15.46
C GLU A 143 26.56 -8.53 -15.56
N MET A 144 26.40 -7.78 -14.46
CA MET A 144 25.72 -6.48 -14.43
C MET A 144 26.34 -5.41 -15.34
N LEU A 145 27.64 -5.50 -15.62
CA LEU A 145 28.31 -4.63 -16.59
C LEU A 145 28.05 -5.02 -18.06
N SER A 146 27.43 -6.20 -18.30
CA SER A 146 27.09 -6.77 -19.62
C SER A 146 25.58 -6.91 -19.88
N THR A 147 24.73 -6.42 -18.96
CA THR A 147 23.26 -6.62 -18.94
C THR A 147 22.47 -5.94 -20.04
N SER A 148 23.09 -5.00 -20.76
CA SER A 148 22.48 -4.40 -21.94
C SER A 148 22.16 -5.45 -23.02
N ASN A 149 22.71 -6.67 -22.96
CA ASN A 149 22.52 -7.70 -23.98
C ASN A 149 21.22 -8.51 -23.87
N ALA A 150 20.46 -8.41 -22.77
CA ALA A 150 19.19 -9.13 -22.64
C ALA A 150 18.07 -8.40 -23.41
N GLN A 151 17.55 -9.01 -24.48
CA GLN A 151 16.48 -8.41 -25.28
C GLN A 151 15.17 -8.31 -24.47
N CYS A 152 14.84 -9.33 -23.67
CA CYS A 152 13.78 -9.27 -22.68
C CYS A 152 14.38 -9.33 -21.28
N LEU A 153 14.17 -8.27 -20.49
CA LEU A 153 14.66 -8.17 -19.12
C LEU A 153 13.47 -8.13 -18.15
N VAL A 154 13.47 -9.02 -17.18
CA VAL A 154 12.49 -9.03 -16.09
C VAL A 154 13.17 -8.58 -14.80
N VAL A 155 12.63 -7.58 -14.11
CA VAL A 155 13.22 -7.07 -12.86
C VAL A 155 12.19 -7.05 -11.74
N THR A 156 12.63 -7.29 -10.51
CA THR A 156 11.75 -7.11 -9.36
C THR A 156 11.58 -5.63 -9.00
N HIS A 157 10.43 -5.28 -8.40
CA HIS A 157 10.14 -3.93 -7.90
C HIS A 157 11.27 -3.38 -7.02
N ALA A 158 11.78 -4.19 -6.10
CA ALA A 158 12.87 -3.80 -5.21
C ALA A 158 14.17 -3.47 -5.97
N MET A 159 14.53 -4.28 -6.97
CA MET A 159 15.73 -4.04 -7.78
C MET A 159 15.57 -2.80 -8.66
N PHE A 160 14.39 -2.62 -9.26
CA PHE A 160 14.05 -1.44 -10.04
C PHE A 160 14.19 -0.15 -9.21
N LEU A 161 13.64 -0.13 -7.99
CA LEU A 161 13.74 1.01 -7.07
C LEU A 161 15.17 1.29 -6.57
N GLN A 162 15.98 0.26 -6.37
CA GLN A 162 17.36 0.43 -5.90
C GLN A 162 18.24 1.08 -6.97
N GLN A 163 18.08 0.66 -8.21
CA GLN A 163 18.99 1.00 -9.29
C GLN A 163 18.64 2.34 -9.96
N GLN A 164 17.38 2.80 -9.89
CA GLN A 164 16.91 4.05 -10.52
C GLN A 164 17.61 5.35 -10.08
N TYR A 165 18.32 5.34 -8.96
CA TYR A 165 19.04 6.52 -8.46
C TYR A 165 20.48 6.61 -8.99
N THR A 166 20.88 5.67 -9.84
CA THR A 166 22.17 5.70 -10.53
C THR A 166 21.97 6.26 -11.93
N GLU A 167 22.77 7.26 -12.34
CA GLU A 167 22.69 7.85 -13.70
C GLU A 167 22.88 6.77 -14.79
N ASP A 168 23.69 5.76 -14.48
CA ASP A 168 23.98 4.56 -15.27
C ASP A 168 23.09 3.36 -14.94
N SER A 169 21.79 3.61 -14.72
CA SER A 169 20.78 2.57 -14.53
C SER A 169 20.78 1.56 -15.71
N TRP A 170 21.50 0.45 -15.55
CA TRP A 170 21.82 -0.51 -16.61
C TRP A 170 20.58 -1.16 -17.24
N PHE A 171 19.47 -1.27 -16.50
CA PHE A 171 18.23 -1.85 -17.01
C PHE A 171 17.55 -0.95 -18.06
N LYS A 172 17.88 0.36 -18.12
CA LYS A 172 17.26 1.33 -19.01
C LYS A 172 17.61 1.08 -20.47
N TYR A 173 18.80 0.52 -20.69
CA TYR A 173 19.38 0.38 -22.01
C TYR A 173 19.44 -1.09 -22.46
N TYR A 174 19.37 -1.24 -23.77
CA TYR A 174 19.61 -2.47 -24.51
C TYR A 174 20.71 -2.22 -25.54
N GLN A 175 21.58 -3.20 -25.73
CA GLN A 175 22.71 -3.18 -26.64
C GLN A 175 22.87 -4.60 -27.18
N GLN A 176 22.73 -4.79 -28.50
CA GLN A 176 22.77 -6.12 -29.08
C GLN A 176 24.19 -6.69 -29.19
N SER A 177 25.19 -5.80 -29.35
CA SER A 177 26.62 -6.14 -29.40
C SER A 177 27.47 -5.01 -28.82
N SER A 178 28.68 -5.33 -28.36
CA SER A 178 29.64 -4.35 -27.81
C SER A 178 29.97 -3.19 -28.76
N GLU A 179 29.76 -3.37 -30.06
CA GLU A 179 30.02 -2.39 -31.11
C GLU A 179 28.83 -1.46 -31.39
N GLN A 180 27.61 -1.81 -30.96
CA GLN A 180 26.43 -0.97 -31.14
C GLN A 180 26.23 0.00 -29.99
N SER A 181 25.67 1.18 -30.28
CA SER A 181 25.31 2.14 -29.24
C SER A 181 24.17 1.62 -28.37
N LYS A 182 24.22 1.94 -27.06
CA LYS A 182 23.15 1.66 -26.11
C LYS A 182 21.86 2.37 -26.57
N LYS A 183 20.78 1.61 -26.76
CA LYS A 183 19.44 2.12 -27.08
C LYS A 183 18.54 2.02 -25.85
N VAL A 184 17.64 2.98 -25.63
CA VAL A 184 16.60 2.85 -24.60
C VAL A 184 15.65 1.69 -24.94
N ARG A 185 15.23 0.93 -23.93
CA ARG A 185 14.29 -0.18 -24.16
C ARG A 185 12.97 0.29 -24.79
N ASP A 186 12.48 -0.50 -25.74
CA ASP A 186 11.32 -0.16 -26.56
C ASP A 186 10.00 -0.30 -25.78
N LEU A 187 9.88 -1.39 -25.03
CA LEU A 187 8.71 -1.70 -24.22
C LEU A 187 9.06 -1.66 -22.73
N VAL A 188 8.27 -0.94 -21.94
CA VAL A 188 8.32 -1.00 -20.47
C VAL A 188 6.94 -1.35 -19.94
N VAL A 189 6.83 -2.48 -19.25
CA VAL A 189 5.60 -2.95 -18.61
C VAL A 189 5.84 -3.10 -17.11
N ILE A 190 4.92 -2.59 -16.31
CA ILE A 190 4.89 -2.79 -14.86
C ILE A 190 3.66 -3.66 -14.58
N ASP A 191 3.90 -4.90 -14.15
CA ASP A 191 2.83 -5.82 -13.73
C ASP A 191 2.47 -5.53 -12.26
N GLU A 192 1.18 -5.34 -12.00
CA GLU A 192 0.66 -4.79 -10.75
C GLU A 192 1.10 -3.34 -10.48
N ARG A 193 0.70 -2.81 -9.32
CA ARG A 193 1.01 -1.45 -8.89
C ARG A 193 2.44 -1.33 -8.38
N LEU A 194 3.20 -0.36 -8.89
CA LEU A 194 4.45 0.10 -8.30
C LEU A 194 4.21 1.44 -7.60
N SER A 195 4.87 1.68 -6.46
CA SER A 195 4.93 3.02 -5.90
C SER A 195 5.77 3.91 -6.82
N PHE A 196 5.13 4.86 -7.50
CA PHE A 196 5.76 5.75 -8.48
C PHE A 196 6.48 6.94 -7.86
N LEU A 197 6.83 6.81 -6.58
CA LEU A 197 7.23 7.87 -5.69
C LEU A 197 8.51 7.48 -4.98
N SER A 198 9.53 8.33 -5.13
CA SER A 198 10.61 8.47 -4.18
C SER A 198 10.25 9.58 -3.21
N ARG A 199 10.27 9.32 -1.90
CA ARG A 199 9.95 10.33 -0.89
C ARG A 199 11.01 10.40 0.19
N ARG A 200 11.34 11.62 0.60
CA ARG A 200 12.08 11.95 1.83
C ARG A 200 11.20 12.88 2.64
N PHE A 201 11.14 12.66 3.95
CA PHE A 201 10.20 13.32 4.84
C PHE A 201 10.85 13.59 6.20
N LEU A 202 10.58 14.77 6.75
CA LEU A 202 11.00 15.17 8.09
C LEU A 202 9.86 15.91 8.80
N LYS A 203 9.55 15.49 10.03
CA LYS A 203 8.58 16.20 10.87
C LYS A 203 9.16 17.50 11.39
N PHE A 204 8.34 18.55 11.41
CA PHE A 204 8.74 19.87 11.91
C PHE A 204 9.27 19.82 13.35
N ASP A 205 8.55 19.16 14.26
CA ASP A 205 8.94 19.04 15.67
C ASP A 205 10.31 18.34 15.86
N LYS A 206 10.69 17.46 14.92
CA LYS A 206 12.02 16.81 14.94
C LYS A 206 13.11 17.79 14.52
N LEU A 207 12.83 18.68 13.57
CA LEU A 207 13.73 19.77 13.19
C LEU A 207 13.89 20.81 14.31
N GLU A 208 12.80 21.18 14.99
CA GLU A 208 12.86 22.01 16.19
C GLU A 208 13.67 21.33 17.31
N GLY A 209 13.48 20.02 17.50
CA GLY A 209 14.29 19.21 18.41
C GLY A 209 15.79 19.29 18.12
N LEU A 210 16.18 19.20 16.84
CA LEU A 210 17.57 19.35 16.40
C LEU A 210 18.10 20.78 16.68
N ARG A 211 17.32 21.82 16.38
CA ARG A 211 17.66 23.21 16.70
C ARG A 211 17.87 23.43 18.20
N ASN A 212 17.00 22.84 19.02
CA ASN A 212 17.10 22.90 20.49
C ASN A 212 18.35 22.17 20.98
N PHE A 213 18.66 21.00 20.40
CA PHE A 213 19.87 20.24 20.72
C PHE A 213 21.14 21.03 20.40
N LEU A 214 21.23 21.67 19.22
CA LEU A 214 22.39 22.50 18.85
C LEU A 214 22.53 23.74 19.74
N ALA A 215 21.42 24.41 20.08
CA ALA A 215 21.45 25.54 21.01
C ALA A 215 21.95 25.12 22.41
N HIS A 216 21.53 23.95 22.88
CA HIS A 216 22.03 23.39 24.14
C HIS A 216 23.52 23.04 24.03
N THR A 217 23.93 22.44 22.91
CA THR A 217 25.33 22.10 22.63
C THR A 217 26.21 23.35 22.69
N ALA A 218 25.86 24.40 21.97
CA ALA A 218 26.64 25.64 21.91
C ALA A 218 26.71 26.39 23.25
N LYS A 219 25.75 26.15 24.17
CA LYS A 219 25.69 26.80 25.48
C LYS A 219 26.39 26.01 26.59
N TYR A 220 26.23 24.69 26.58
CA TYR A 220 26.57 23.84 27.73
C TYR A 220 27.68 22.82 27.46
N SER A 221 28.00 22.49 26.20
CA SER A 221 29.10 21.56 25.90
C SER A 221 30.44 22.17 26.29
N PRO A 222 31.24 21.53 27.14
CA PRO A 222 32.64 21.92 27.37
C PRO A 222 33.43 22.08 26.07
N ARG A 223 33.25 21.17 25.11
CA ARG A 223 33.97 21.16 23.82
C ARG A 223 33.48 22.19 22.82
N PHE A 224 32.17 22.42 22.75
CA PHE A 224 31.53 23.23 21.69
C PHE A 224 30.98 24.58 22.17
N LYS A 225 31.27 24.97 23.41
CA LYS A 225 30.83 26.26 23.94
C LYS A 225 31.36 27.40 23.09
N ASN A 226 30.46 28.23 22.55
CA ASN A 226 30.78 29.33 21.63
C ASN A 226 31.52 28.89 20.36
N ASP A 227 31.42 27.62 19.97
CA ASP A 227 31.99 27.14 18.70
C ASP A 227 31.27 27.84 17.54
N HIS A 228 32.04 28.52 16.70
CA HIS A 228 31.52 29.33 15.60
C HIS A 228 30.78 28.48 14.55
N ASN A 229 31.23 27.25 14.30
CA ASN A 229 30.59 26.36 13.34
C ASN A 229 29.24 25.88 13.88
N VAL A 230 29.17 25.48 15.16
CA VAL A 230 27.88 25.07 15.78
C VAL A 230 26.88 26.23 15.82
N GLN A 231 27.35 27.45 16.07
CA GLN A 231 26.51 28.65 16.02
C GLN A 231 26.01 28.95 14.59
N GLN A 232 26.87 28.86 13.57
CA GLN A 232 26.44 29.02 12.18
C GLN A 232 25.37 27.99 11.78
N GLN A 233 25.54 26.73 12.20
CA GLN A 233 24.59 25.65 11.93
C GLN A 233 23.25 25.85 12.63
N LEU A 234 23.29 26.30 13.90
CA LEU A 234 22.10 26.66 14.65
C LEU A 234 21.30 27.74 13.93
N THR A 235 21.97 28.81 13.49
CA THR A 235 21.34 29.91 12.77
C THR A 235 20.82 29.49 11.40
N ALA A 236 21.53 28.59 10.69
CA ALA A 236 21.07 28.04 9.42
C ALA A 236 19.77 27.22 9.57
N ILE A 237 19.70 26.34 10.58
CA ILE A 237 18.47 25.58 10.86
C ILE A 237 17.35 26.52 11.30
N GLN A 238 17.65 27.58 12.06
CA GLN A 238 16.67 28.60 12.43
C GLN A 238 16.11 29.31 11.20
N ALA A 239 16.95 29.70 10.23
CA ALA A 239 16.50 30.32 8.99
C ALA A 239 15.51 29.43 8.22
N ILE A 240 15.77 28.12 8.15
CA ILE A 240 14.84 27.16 7.52
C ILE A 240 13.50 27.12 8.27
N LEU A 241 13.54 27.05 9.61
CA LEU A 241 12.32 27.04 10.44
C LEU A 241 11.52 28.34 10.24
N ASP A 242 12.20 29.48 10.13
CA ASP A 242 11.56 30.78 9.93
C ASP A 242 10.84 30.84 8.58
N VAL A 243 11.49 30.41 7.48
CA VAL A 243 10.84 30.31 6.16
C VAL A 243 9.62 29.40 6.20
N ILE A 244 9.71 28.25 6.87
CA ILE A 244 8.59 27.31 6.98
C ILE A 244 7.43 27.94 7.73
N ASN A 245 7.70 28.67 8.82
CA ASN A 245 6.66 29.35 9.61
C ASN A 245 6.02 30.52 8.85
N GLU A 246 6.79 31.25 8.04
CA GLU A 246 6.27 32.34 7.19
C GLU A 246 5.35 31.82 6.08
N GLU A 247 5.65 30.64 5.54
CA GLU A 247 4.88 29.98 4.48
C GLU A 247 3.75 29.07 5.00
N ASP A 248 3.61 28.90 6.32
CA ASP A 248 2.56 28.06 6.92
C ASP A 248 1.21 28.78 6.88
N ALA A 249 0.38 28.38 5.92
CA ALA A 249 -1.02 28.78 5.85
C ALA A 249 -1.89 27.62 6.35
N GLU A 250 -2.38 27.68 7.60
CA GLU A 250 -3.28 26.72 8.28
C GLU A 250 -3.75 25.52 7.43
N GLY A 251 -2.91 24.48 7.35
CA GLY A 251 -3.27 23.19 6.73
C GLY A 251 -3.27 23.14 5.20
N ARG A 252 -2.68 24.14 4.53
CA ARG A 252 -2.39 24.12 3.09
C ARG A 252 -0.96 23.67 2.84
N ALA A 253 -0.73 23.11 1.67
CA ALA A 253 0.62 22.83 1.22
C ALA A 253 1.27 24.07 0.59
N SER A 254 2.55 24.26 0.88
CA SER A 254 3.36 25.34 0.33
C SER A 254 4.61 24.77 -0.34
N PHE A 255 5.16 25.52 -1.29
CA PHE A 255 6.42 25.17 -1.94
C PHE A 255 7.47 26.16 -1.46
N ILE A 256 8.56 25.63 -0.90
CA ILE A 256 9.69 26.42 -0.44
C ILE A 256 10.74 26.38 -1.52
N ASP A 257 10.88 27.49 -2.22
CA ASP A 257 11.94 27.65 -3.19
C ASP A 257 13.30 27.89 -2.50
N LYS A 258 14.35 27.62 -3.25
CA LYS A 258 15.73 27.82 -2.79
C LYS A 258 16.02 29.28 -2.44
N LEU A 259 15.48 30.23 -3.21
CA LEU A 259 15.75 31.66 -3.06
C LEU A 259 15.23 32.22 -1.72
N SER A 260 14.12 31.69 -1.24
CA SER A 260 13.50 32.07 0.03
C SER A 260 14.42 31.75 1.22
N ILE A 261 15.09 30.60 1.16
CA ILE A 261 16.08 30.19 2.16
C ILE A 261 17.37 30.99 2.00
N GLU A 262 17.86 31.16 0.77
CA GLU A 262 19.07 31.95 0.50
C GLU A 262 18.93 33.38 1.04
N SER A 263 17.78 34.03 0.80
CA SER A 263 17.50 35.37 1.33
C SER A 263 17.59 35.42 2.86
N LYS A 264 17.03 34.43 3.57
CA LYS A 264 17.09 34.39 5.05
C LYS A 264 18.50 34.11 5.57
N LEU A 265 19.28 33.29 4.87
CA LEU A 265 20.66 33.02 5.23
C LEU A 265 21.54 34.26 5.02
N GLU A 266 21.34 34.99 3.91
CA GLU A 266 22.04 36.24 3.60
C GLU A 266 21.72 37.33 4.63
N ASP A 267 20.46 37.47 5.05
CA ASP A 267 20.06 38.40 6.12
C ASP A 267 20.80 38.14 7.44
N GLN A 268 21.18 36.89 7.69
CA GLN A 268 21.95 36.46 8.86
C GLN A 268 23.47 36.45 8.62
N SER A 269 23.94 36.98 7.49
CA SER A 269 25.35 36.97 7.08
C SER A 269 25.97 35.56 7.05
N LEU A 270 25.16 34.54 6.78
CA LEU A 270 25.60 33.16 6.64
C LEU A 270 25.97 32.85 5.18
N SER A 271 26.77 31.80 5.00
CA SER A 271 26.95 31.23 3.67
C SER A 271 25.64 30.59 3.22
N THR A 272 25.28 30.79 1.95
CA THR A 272 24.21 30.05 1.26
C THR A 272 24.50 28.54 1.17
N LEU A 273 25.71 28.12 1.56
CA LEU A 273 26.17 26.74 1.59
C LEU A 273 26.32 26.28 3.03
N VAL A 274 25.54 25.28 3.43
CA VAL A 274 25.57 24.73 4.79
C VAL A 274 26.28 23.39 4.79
N ASP A 275 27.36 23.34 5.58
CA ASP A 275 28.20 22.16 5.72
C ASP A 275 27.54 21.16 6.68
N PHE A 276 26.66 20.35 6.11
CA PHE A 276 25.91 19.32 6.81
C PHE A 276 26.78 18.19 7.37
N GLU A 277 27.95 17.92 6.77
CA GLU A 277 28.89 16.93 7.29
C GLU A 277 29.51 17.42 8.61
N SER A 278 29.90 18.69 8.66
CA SER A 278 30.32 19.34 9.91
C SER A 278 29.20 19.38 10.96
N VAL A 279 27.92 19.51 10.57
CA VAL A 279 26.79 19.42 11.51
C VAL A 279 26.72 18.02 12.11
N SER A 280 26.81 17.00 11.26
CA SER A 280 26.71 15.60 11.67
C SER A 280 27.82 15.22 12.63
N LYS A 281 29.05 15.68 12.34
CA LYS A 281 30.20 15.48 13.20
C LYS A 281 30.03 16.17 14.56
N ALA A 282 29.62 17.45 14.59
CA ALA A 282 29.43 18.19 15.85
C ALA A 282 28.35 17.55 16.74
N VAL A 283 27.25 17.11 16.13
CA VAL A 283 26.16 16.41 16.82
C VAL A 283 26.65 15.08 17.38
N ALA A 284 27.33 14.26 16.56
CA ALA A 284 27.87 12.97 17.00
C ALA A 284 28.88 13.12 18.14
N ASP A 285 29.81 14.07 18.02
CA ASP A 285 30.82 14.39 19.03
C ASP A 285 30.17 14.82 20.36
N ARG A 286 29.12 15.65 20.33
CA ARG A 286 28.41 16.04 21.56
C ARG A 286 27.67 14.87 22.20
N LEU A 287 27.08 13.99 21.40
CA LEU A 287 26.38 12.81 21.92
C LEU A 287 27.35 11.85 22.59
N ASP A 288 28.57 11.72 22.07
CA ASP A 288 29.64 10.96 22.72
C ASP A 288 30.08 11.61 24.04
N GLU A 289 30.26 12.93 24.06
CA GLU A 289 30.56 13.68 25.29
C GLU A 289 29.47 13.50 26.37
N ILE A 290 28.17 13.58 26.01
CA ILE A 290 27.05 13.32 26.92
C ILE A 290 27.06 11.87 27.43
N ASN A 291 27.38 10.91 26.56
CA ASN A 291 27.46 9.51 26.95
C ASN A 291 28.56 9.27 27.99
N ASP A 292 29.71 9.91 27.80
CA ASP A 292 30.82 9.86 28.75
C ASP A 292 30.45 10.52 30.10
N GLU A 293 29.82 11.70 30.06
CA GLU A 293 29.29 12.40 31.25
C GLU A 293 28.31 11.51 32.04
N ILE A 294 27.38 10.83 31.37
CA ILE A 294 26.41 9.91 31.99
C ILE A 294 27.11 8.66 32.54
N GLY A 295 28.09 8.11 31.80
CA GLY A 295 28.88 6.94 32.21
C GLY A 295 29.63 7.17 33.51
N LEU A 296 30.14 8.39 33.73
CA LEU A 296 30.79 8.81 34.97
C LEU A 296 29.81 8.92 36.16
N LEU A 297 28.53 9.23 35.90
CA LEU A 297 27.52 9.46 36.94
C LEU A 297 26.67 8.22 37.28
N LYS A 298 26.49 7.28 36.34
CA LYS A 298 25.65 6.08 36.51
C LYS A 298 26.33 4.86 35.89
N GLY A 299 27.20 4.21 36.65
CA GLY A 299 28.02 3.06 36.21
C GLY A 299 27.28 1.79 35.72
N SER A 300 25.95 1.80 35.54
CA SER A 300 25.21 0.63 35.07
C SER A 300 23.87 0.87 34.33
N ARG A 301 23.54 2.09 33.86
CA ARG A 301 22.23 2.35 33.19
C ARG A 301 22.27 3.29 31.97
N ALA A 302 23.24 3.16 31.09
CA ALA A 302 23.26 3.89 29.80
C ALA A 302 22.68 3.06 28.64
N SER A 303 21.60 2.28 28.84
CA SER A 303 21.07 1.40 27.78
C SER A 303 20.48 2.17 26.59
N ASN A 304 20.12 3.45 26.75
CA ASN A 304 19.36 4.20 25.74
C ASN A 304 20.15 5.31 25.05
N THR A 305 21.40 5.62 25.46
CA THR A 305 22.16 6.74 24.87
C THR A 305 22.56 6.47 23.42
N LYS A 306 22.87 5.21 23.09
CA LYS A 306 23.15 4.76 21.72
C LYS A 306 21.93 4.94 20.82
N ASP A 307 20.74 4.63 21.32
CA ASP A 307 19.49 4.76 20.56
C ASP A 307 19.15 6.23 20.32
N ILE A 308 19.33 7.10 21.33
CA ILE A 308 19.19 8.55 21.19
C ILE A 308 20.20 9.08 20.17
N LYS A 309 21.45 8.61 20.21
CA LYS A 309 22.49 9.02 19.26
C LYS A 309 22.07 8.70 17.83
N ASN A 310 21.62 7.47 17.59
CA ASN A 310 21.14 7.05 16.28
C ASN A 310 19.93 7.87 15.83
N GLU A 311 18.98 8.16 16.71
CA GLU A 311 17.78 8.94 16.38
C GLU A 311 18.10 10.39 15.96
N VAL A 312 19.02 11.06 16.65
CA VAL A 312 19.42 12.44 16.31
C VAL A 312 20.20 12.47 15.00
N VAL A 313 21.14 11.54 14.81
CA VAL A 313 21.91 11.40 13.55
C VAL A 313 20.97 11.10 12.38
N ASP A 314 20.01 10.19 12.56
CA ASP A 314 19.00 9.89 11.54
C ASP A 314 18.13 11.10 11.21
N THR A 315 17.77 11.91 12.22
CA THR A 315 16.99 13.14 12.02
C THR A 315 17.77 14.14 11.17
N LEU A 316 19.05 14.32 11.45
CA LEU A 316 19.93 15.18 10.66
C LEU A 316 20.08 14.65 9.23
N ASN A 317 20.38 13.37 9.05
CA ASN A 317 20.49 12.76 7.72
C ASN A 317 19.21 12.95 6.90
N ARG A 318 18.03 12.86 7.52
CA ARG A 318 16.75 13.15 6.86
C ARG A 318 16.59 14.62 6.48
N LEU A 319 17.05 15.55 7.31
CA LEU A 319 17.07 16.97 6.97
C LEU A 319 17.93 17.19 5.73
N ILE A 320 19.17 16.71 5.77
CA ILE A 320 20.12 16.76 4.65
C ILE A 320 19.47 16.20 3.40
N ASP A 321 18.86 15.03 3.52
CA ASP A 321 18.23 14.35 2.40
C ASP A 321 17.09 15.16 1.77
N VAL A 322 16.31 15.88 2.57
CA VAL A 322 15.20 16.71 2.08
C VAL A 322 15.70 18.03 1.50
N THR A 323 16.65 18.69 2.16
CA THR A 323 17.10 20.05 1.83
C THR A 323 18.31 20.09 0.93
N ASN A 324 18.99 18.97 0.70
CA ASN A 324 20.16 18.86 -0.17
C ASN A 324 20.10 17.54 -0.96
N PRO A 325 19.26 17.48 -2.00
CA PRO A 325 19.15 16.30 -2.83
C PRO A 325 20.39 16.23 -3.72
N GLN A 326 21.45 15.53 -3.27
CA GLN A 326 22.63 15.23 -4.09
C GLN A 326 22.23 14.99 -5.55
N GLN A 327 22.61 15.92 -6.43
CA GLN A 327 22.76 15.61 -7.84
C GLN A 327 24.14 14.98 -7.95
N ILE A 328 24.20 13.66 -8.04
CA ILE A 328 25.38 12.95 -8.51
C ILE A 328 25.43 13.22 -10.02
N ASP A 329 25.85 14.42 -10.42
CA ASP A 329 26.25 14.69 -11.80
C ASP A 329 27.78 14.67 -11.80
N GLU A 330 28.35 13.51 -12.16
CA GLU A 330 29.82 13.33 -12.22
C GLU A 330 30.47 14.21 -13.32
N ASN A 331 29.69 14.86 -14.19
CA ASN A 331 30.21 15.83 -15.16
C ASN A 331 30.38 17.24 -14.58
N VAL A 332 29.88 17.49 -13.36
CA VAL A 332 30.36 18.63 -12.57
C VAL A 332 31.63 18.17 -11.88
N ILE A 333 32.74 18.28 -12.62
CA ILE A 333 34.09 18.14 -12.09
C ILE A 333 34.13 18.85 -10.74
N ASN A 334 34.41 18.08 -9.69
CA ASN A 334 34.79 18.53 -8.36
C ASN A 334 35.43 19.93 -8.40
N SER A 335 34.63 20.97 -8.21
CA SER A 335 35.10 22.12 -7.45
C SER A 335 34.96 21.68 -6.00
N THR A 336 36.09 21.36 -5.38
CA THR A 336 36.22 21.33 -3.93
C THR A 336 35.43 22.48 -3.30
N GLY A 337 34.26 22.22 -2.71
CA GLY A 337 33.53 23.23 -1.95
C GLY A 337 32.01 23.11 -2.00
N LYS A 338 31.43 22.66 -0.89
CA LYS A 338 30.17 23.08 -0.26
C LYS A 338 28.90 23.12 -1.16
N GLU A 339 27.93 22.26 -0.84
CA GLU A 339 26.67 22.07 -1.59
C GLU A 339 25.57 23.08 -1.23
N VAL A 340 24.61 23.27 -2.15
CA VAL A 340 23.52 24.27 -2.07
C VAL A 340 22.19 23.63 -1.67
N TYR A 341 21.35 24.37 -0.93
CA TYR A 341 19.97 24.00 -0.62
C TYR A 341 19.11 23.71 -1.88
N GLY A 342 18.33 22.63 -1.85
CA GLY A 342 17.34 22.26 -2.87
C GLY A 342 15.91 22.59 -2.46
N GLU A 343 15.03 22.71 -3.46
CA GLU A 343 13.61 23.00 -3.29
C GLU A 343 12.85 21.85 -2.60
N PHE A 344 11.89 22.17 -1.73
CA PHE A 344 11.04 21.18 -1.07
C PHE A 344 9.62 21.73 -0.83
N ALA A 345 8.68 20.83 -0.51
CA ALA A 345 7.32 21.20 -0.18
C ALA A 345 7.04 21.05 1.31
N THR A 346 6.08 21.81 1.83
CA THR A 346 5.62 21.71 3.22
C THR A 346 4.13 21.41 3.28
N TYR A 347 3.71 20.68 4.31
CA TYR A 347 2.30 20.48 4.66
C TYR A 347 2.17 20.34 6.18
N LYS A 348 1.35 21.19 6.81
CA LYS A 348 1.30 21.32 8.29
C LYS A 348 2.70 21.50 8.89
N ARG A 349 3.54 22.31 8.24
CA ARG A 349 4.95 22.57 8.55
C ARG A 349 5.92 21.39 8.38
N ASP A 350 5.44 20.16 8.16
CA ASP A 350 6.33 19.04 7.87
C ASP A 350 6.95 19.16 6.47
N LEU A 351 8.20 18.72 6.31
CA LEU A 351 8.98 18.86 5.09
C LEU A 351 8.89 17.60 4.23
N TYR A 352 8.68 17.79 2.93
CA TYR A 352 8.54 16.72 1.93
C TYR A 352 9.40 17.00 0.70
N LEU A 353 10.22 16.03 0.34
CA LEU A 353 10.88 15.97 -0.96
C LEU A 353 10.35 14.75 -1.71
N VAL A 354 9.68 15.01 -2.83
CA VAL A 354 8.98 13.99 -3.62
C VAL A 354 9.51 14.01 -5.05
N LYS A 355 10.03 12.87 -5.51
CA LYS A 355 10.48 12.67 -6.89
C LYS A 355 9.67 11.58 -7.59
N SER A 356 9.32 11.83 -8.84
CA SER A 356 8.64 10.87 -9.72
C SER A 356 9.67 9.99 -10.44
N ILE A 357 9.41 8.68 -10.48
CA ILE A 357 10.34 7.68 -11.03
C ILE A 357 10.32 7.62 -12.57
N PHE A 358 9.26 8.09 -13.21
CA PHE A 358 9.01 7.79 -14.63
C PHE A 358 9.70 8.66 -15.67
N ASN A 359 10.22 9.82 -15.28
CA ASN A 359 10.92 10.70 -16.22
C ASN A 359 12.17 10.03 -16.83
N GLN A 360 12.59 8.88 -16.31
CA GLN A 360 13.75 8.12 -16.75
C GLN A 360 13.49 7.19 -17.95
N PHE A 361 12.27 6.68 -18.16
CA PHE A 361 11.94 5.68 -19.21
C PHE A 361 11.19 6.26 -20.39
N GLY A 362 10.97 5.50 -21.47
CA GLY A 362 10.02 5.86 -22.52
C GLY A 362 8.57 5.81 -22.01
N THR A 363 7.60 5.67 -22.92
CA THR A 363 6.21 5.42 -22.52
C THR A 363 6.10 4.04 -21.85
N ALA A 364 5.49 3.98 -20.67
CA ALA A 364 5.35 2.75 -19.88
C ALA A 364 3.89 2.33 -19.75
N VAL A 365 3.63 1.02 -19.68
CA VAL A 365 2.30 0.45 -19.44
C VAL A 365 2.24 -0.14 -18.04
N VAL A 366 1.23 0.24 -17.25
CA VAL A 366 1.02 -0.28 -15.88
C VAL A 366 -0.26 -1.11 -15.86
N LEU A 367 -0.17 -2.34 -15.35
CA LEU A 367 -1.27 -3.31 -15.34
C LEU A 367 -1.98 -3.41 -14.00
N ASP A 368 -2.49 -2.28 -13.51
CA ASP A 368 -3.12 -2.17 -12.20
C ASP A 368 -4.65 -2.34 -12.27
N ALA A 369 -5.18 -3.48 -11.80
CA ALA A 369 -6.61 -3.80 -11.89
C ALA A 369 -7.51 -2.82 -11.11
N THR A 370 -6.96 -2.17 -10.10
CA THR A 370 -7.71 -1.31 -9.18
C THR A 370 -7.44 0.17 -9.42
N ALA A 371 -6.80 0.51 -10.54
CA ALA A 371 -6.46 1.90 -10.83
C ALA A 371 -7.68 2.84 -10.97
N GLU A 372 -8.85 2.32 -11.34
CA GLU A 372 -10.10 3.10 -11.36
C GLU A 372 -10.71 3.32 -9.97
N LEU A 373 -10.32 2.52 -8.97
CA LEU A 373 -10.70 2.79 -7.57
C LEU A 373 -9.81 3.87 -6.97
N ASN A 374 -8.53 3.82 -7.32
CA ASN A 374 -7.52 4.65 -6.70
C ASN A 374 -7.62 6.07 -7.26
N SER A 375 -8.17 6.98 -6.45
CA SER A 375 -8.37 8.37 -6.86
C SER A 375 -7.06 9.06 -7.26
N PHE A 376 -5.91 8.50 -6.88
CA PHE A 376 -4.60 8.95 -7.33
C PHE A 376 -4.49 9.02 -8.86
N PHE A 377 -4.91 7.97 -9.57
CA PHE A 377 -4.72 7.90 -11.01
C PHE A 377 -5.71 8.78 -11.76
N GLU A 378 -6.94 8.90 -11.26
CA GLU A 378 -7.93 9.79 -11.84
C GLU A 378 -7.52 11.26 -11.67
N GLN A 379 -7.07 11.64 -10.46
CA GLN A 379 -6.55 12.97 -10.19
C GLN A 379 -5.32 13.28 -11.06
N ALA A 380 -4.40 12.32 -11.19
CA ALA A 380 -3.23 12.48 -12.05
C ALA A 380 -3.63 12.60 -13.52
N SER A 381 -4.53 11.75 -14.03
CA SER A 381 -4.95 11.80 -15.42
C SER A 381 -5.72 13.07 -15.78
N GLY A 382 -6.40 13.68 -14.80
CA GLY A 382 -7.10 14.96 -14.94
C GLY A 382 -6.20 16.20 -14.80
N SER A 383 -5.03 16.08 -14.15
CA SER A 383 -4.03 17.14 -14.09
C SER A 383 -3.14 17.11 -15.34
N ASN A 384 -2.36 18.16 -15.61
CA ASN A 384 -1.37 18.19 -16.71
C ASN A 384 -0.20 17.18 -16.51
N SER A 385 -0.45 16.05 -15.85
CA SER A 385 0.50 14.99 -15.58
C SER A 385 0.78 14.15 -16.83
N ASN A 386 1.71 13.22 -16.65
CA ASN A 386 2.10 12.24 -17.65
C ASN A 386 1.35 10.91 -17.53
N ILE A 387 0.36 10.79 -16.64
CA ILE A 387 -0.43 9.58 -16.42
C ILE A 387 -1.72 9.64 -17.23
N ASP A 388 -2.07 8.56 -17.94
CA ASP A 388 -3.36 8.39 -18.61
C ASP A 388 -3.98 7.03 -18.24
N ILE A 389 -5.23 7.03 -17.78
CA ILE A 389 -6.01 5.78 -17.61
C ILE A 389 -6.66 5.41 -18.94
N ILE A 390 -6.31 4.24 -19.45
CA ILE A 390 -6.86 3.65 -20.67
C ILE A 390 -8.00 2.74 -20.30
N ALA A 391 -9.22 2.98 -20.80
CA ALA A 391 -10.38 2.21 -20.35
C ALA A 391 -10.21 0.73 -20.72
N ALA A 392 -10.38 -0.18 -19.77
CA ALA A 392 -10.40 -1.61 -20.03
C ALA A 392 -11.86 -2.12 -20.07
N PRO A 393 -12.22 -3.03 -20.99
CA PRO A 393 -13.54 -3.67 -20.94
C PRO A 393 -13.73 -4.42 -19.61
N LYS A 394 -14.83 -4.14 -18.91
CA LYS A 394 -15.20 -4.80 -17.65
C LYS A 394 -16.08 -5.99 -17.94
N ILE A 395 -15.47 -7.18 -17.96
CA ILE A 395 -16.15 -8.41 -18.38
C ILE A 395 -16.66 -9.23 -17.18
N ARG A 396 -16.10 -9.05 -15.98
CA ARG A 396 -16.41 -9.90 -14.82
C ARG A 396 -17.77 -9.55 -14.19
N LYS A 397 -18.59 -10.58 -13.92
CA LYS A 397 -19.94 -10.46 -13.34
C LYS A 397 -19.97 -10.58 -11.80
N TYR A 398 -19.35 -11.64 -11.26
CA TYR A 398 -19.35 -11.99 -9.83
C TYR A 398 -20.70 -12.39 -9.24
N GLU A 399 -21.56 -13.04 -10.02
CA GLU A 399 -22.90 -13.46 -9.60
C GLU A 399 -22.86 -14.62 -8.59
N ASN A 400 -21.84 -15.47 -8.67
CA ASN A 400 -21.56 -16.54 -7.70
C ASN A 400 -20.80 -16.08 -6.44
N LEU A 401 -20.53 -14.78 -6.29
CA LEU A 401 -19.83 -14.23 -5.13
C LEU A 401 -20.84 -13.75 -4.08
N VAL A 402 -20.61 -14.14 -2.82
CA VAL A 402 -21.37 -13.63 -1.67
C VAL A 402 -20.43 -12.81 -0.78
N ILE A 403 -20.86 -11.60 -0.42
CA ILE A 403 -20.10 -10.71 0.46
C ILE A 403 -20.90 -10.50 1.75
N TYR A 404 -20.39 -11.05 2.84
CA TYR A 404 -20.92 -10.91 4.18
C TYR A 404 -20.28 -9.70 4.87
N LYS A 405 -21.11 -8.75 5.30
CA LYS A 405 -20.67 -7.52 5.97
C LYS A 405 -21.16 -7.48 7.41
N ALA A 406 -20.23 -7.39 8.35
CA ALA A 406 -20.53 -7.19 9.77
C ALA A 406 -20.32 -5.74 10.18
N GLN A 407 -21.26 -5.15 10.90
CA GLN A 407 -21.21 -3.74 11.32
C GLN A 407 -20.79 -3.56 12.77
N GLY A 408 -20.19 -2.41 13.06
CA GLY A 408 -19.93 -1.97 14.43
C GLY A 408 -18.74 -2.64 15.10
N ILE A 409 -17.84 -3.26 14.33
CA ILE A 409 -16.63 -3.91 14.84
C ILE A 409 -15.43 -3.06 14.38
N PRO A 410 -14.77 -2.32 15.29
CA PRO A 410 -13.65 -1.44 14.92
C PRO A 410 -12.52 -2.20 14.21
N GLN A 411 -11.99 -1.62 13.13
CA GLN A 411 -10.98 -2.26 12.26
C GLN A 411 -9.64 -1.51 12.19
N SER A 412 -9.40 -0.54 13.08
CA SER A 412 -8.07 0.08 13.18
C SER A 412 -7.03 -0.91 13.71
N ALA A 413 -5.75 -0.67 13.38
CA ALA A 413 -4.65 -1.49 13.91
C ALA A 413 -4.71 -1.58 15.43
N THR A 414 -4.83 -0.44 16.13
CA THR A 414 -4.91 -0.39 17.60
C THR A 414 -6.14 -1.09 18.17
N ALA A 415 -7.27 -1.10 17.46
CA ALA A 415 -8.47 -1.78 17.91
C ALA A 415 -8.42 -3.30 17.69
N VAL A 416 -7.73 -3.75 16.63
CA VAL A 416 -7.54 -5.18 16.31
C VAL A 416 -6.39 -5.78 17.13
N PHE A 417 -5.26 -5.07 17.20
CA PHE A 417 -4.09 -5.47 17.98
C PHE A 417 -3.37 -4.22 18.51
N ASP A 418 -3.39 -4.06 19.83
CA ASP A 418 -2.49 -3.14 20.51
C ASP A 418 -1.26 -3.96 20.96
N LYS A 419 -0.06 -3.50 20.63
CA LYS A 419 1.21 -4.15 20.99
C LYS A 419 1.41 -4.29 22.51
N SER A 420 0.59 -3.63 23.33
CA SER A 420 0.75 -3.53 24.77
C SER A 420 -0.17 -4.39 25.64
N SER A 421 -1.14 -5.19 25.11
CA SER A 421 -2.17 -5.72 26.02
C SER A 421 -3.02 -6.92 25.57
N GLU A 422 -3.74 -7.46 26.57
CA GLU A 422 -4.86 -8.42 26.56
C GLU A 422 -5.86 -8.27 25.40
N VAL A 423 -5.92 -7.09 24.75
CA VAL A 423 -6.76 -6.82 23.58
C VAL A 423 -6.46 -7.77 22.42
N ALA A 424 -5.17 -8.00 22.10
CA ALA A 424 -4.79 -8.88 21.00
C ALA A 424 -5.25 -10.32 21.26
N VAL A 425 -5.06 -10.83 22.48
CA VAL A 425 -5.50 -12.18 22.89
C VAL A 425 -7.03 -12.31 22.81
N ALA A 426 -7.77 -11.33 23.34
CA ALA A 426 -9.22 -11.32 23.32
C ALA A 426 -9.78 -11.27 21.88
N ASN A 427 -9.20 -10.42 21.02
CA ASN A 427 -9.56 -10.33 19.61
C ASN A 427 -9.18 -11.60 18.84
N ALA A 428 -8.03 -12.21 19.12
CA ALA A 428 -7.63 -13.48 18.51
C ALA A 428 -8.60 -14.60 18.88
N GLN A 429 -9.11 -14.61 20.12
CA GLN A 429 -10.17 -15.56 20.51
C GLN A 429 -11.48 -15.27 19.78
N PHE A 430 -11.89 -14.00 19.68
CA PHE A 430 -13.08 -13.58 18.95
C PHE A 430 -13.03 -13.98 17.47
N TYR A 431 -12.00 -13.55 16.74
CA TYR A 431 -11.85 -13.88 15.32
C TYR A 431 -11.59 -15.37 15.11
N GLY A 432 -10.92 -16.05 16.04
CA GLY A 432 -10.77 -17.51 15.99
C GLY A 432 -12.10 -18.25 16.07
N ASN A 433 -13.01 -17.83 16.96
CA ASN A 433 -14.35 -18.41 17.03
C ASN A 433 -15.17 -18.11 15.76
N ILE A 434 -15.03 -16.90 15.19
CA ILE A 434 -15.64 -16.56 13.91
C ILE A 434 -15.12 -17.46 12.79
N ILE A 435 -13.81 -17.67 12.70
CA ILE A 435 -13.20 -18.55 11.70
C ILE A 435 -13.80 -19.95 11.79
N LYS A 436 -13.94 -20.49 12.99
CA LYS A 436 -14.60 -21.79 13.23
C LYS A 436 -16.09 -21.78 12.86
N GLU A 437 -16.79 -20.67 13.08
CA GLU A 437 -18.20 -20.50 12.71
C GLU A 437 -18.41 -20.52 11.20
N ILE A 438 -17.51 -19.90 10.43
CA ILE A 438 -17.66 -19.74 8.99
C ILE A 438 -17.01 -20.85 8.17
N LEU A 439 -16.18 -21.71 8.75
CA LEU A 439 -15.47 -22.79 8.06
C LEU A 439 -16.28 -24.08 8.06
N GLY A 440 -16.78 -24.48 6.89
CA GLY A 440 -17.42 -25.77 6.66
C GLY A 440 -16.41 -26.92 6.47
N GLU A 441 -16.92 -28.15 6.31
CA GLU A 441 -16.08 -29.36 6.24
C GLU A 441 -15.10 -29.34 5.04
N ASP A 442 -15.58 -28.98 3.85
CA ASP A 442 -14.80 -28.98 2.58
C ASP A 442 -14.35 -27.59 2.12
N GLU A 443 -14.33 -26.62 3.03
CA GLU A 443 -14.00 -25.23 2.70
C GLU A 443 -12.56 -24.90 3.07
N LYS A 444 -11.97 -23.96 2.32
CA LYS A 444 -10.64 -23.43 2.56
C LYS A 444 -10.68 -21.92 2.67
N LEU A 445 -10.17 -21.40 3.77
CA LEU A 445 -10.29 -20.01 4.18
C LEU A 445 -8.94 -19.31 4.15
N LEU A 446 -8.89 -18.18 3.44
CA LEU A 446 -7.80 -17.22 3.54
C LEU A 446 -8.12 -16.16 4.59
N VAL A 447 -7.23 -16.01 5.57
CA VAL A 447 -7.27 -14.94 6.57
C VAL A 447 -6.25 -13.86 6.19
N ILE A 448 -6.71 -12.63 6.01
CA ILE A 448 -5.84 -11.47 5.77
C ILE A 448 -5.95 -10.51 6.94
N SER A 449 -4.83 -10.23 7.61
CA SER A 449 -4.80 -9.26 8.71
C SER A 449 -3.46 -8.53 8.89
N PHE A 450 -3.29 -7.82 10.00
CA PHE A 450 -2.04 -7.15 10.33
C PHE A 450 -0.97 -8.16 10.76
N LYS A 451 0.27 -7.98 10.29
CA LYS A 451 1.39 -8.87 10.61
C LYS A 451 1.55 -9.14 12.11
N GLY A 452 1.37 -8.10 12.95
CA GLY A 452 1.52 -8.22 14.40
C GLY A 452 0.37 -8.95 15.11
N PHE A 453 -0.76 -9.17 14.42
CA PHE A 453 -1.93 -9.86 14.98
C PHE A 453 -1.99 -11.32 14.53
N LEU A 454 -1.43 -11.65 13.37
CA LEU A 454 -1.49 -12.99 12.80
C LEU A 454 -0.85 -14.03 13.73
N SER A 455 0.24 -13.70 14.43
CA SER A 455 0.87 -14.63 15.37
C SER A 455 -0.09 -15.10 16.46
N ASP A 456 -0.91 -14.21 17.02
CA ASP A 456 -1.87 -14.56 18.08
C ASP A 456 -3.02 -15.46 17.57
N LEU A 457 -3.28 -15.40 16.26
CA LEU A 457 -4.36 -16.12 15.60
C LEU A 457 -3.89 -17.47 15.04
N GLU A 458 -2.72 -17.52 14.41
CA GLU A 458 -2.09 -18.72 13.83
C GLU A 458 -1.91 -19.82 14.87
N ASP A 459 -1.50 -19.46 16.09
CA ASP A 459 -1.33 -20.40 17.22
C ASP A 459 -2.60 -21.20 17.56
N LYS A 460 -3.78 -20.72 17.17
CA LYS A 460 -5.07 -21.39 17.42
C LYS A 460 -5.43 -22.43 16.36
N PHE A 461 -4.70 -22.48 15.24
CA PHE A 461 -5.02 -23.26 14.05
C PHE A 461 -3.81 -23.98 13.45
N VAL A 462 -2.77 -24.23 14.24
CA VAL A 462 -1.51 -24.86 13.79
C VAL A 462 -1.74 -26.16 13.02
N ASP A 463 -2.77 -26.92 13.38
CA ASP A 463 -3.08 -28.24 12.80
C ASP A 463 -4.22 -28.22 11.75
N ASP A 464 -4.73 -27.05 11.34
CA ASP A 464 -5.81 -26.95 10.34
C ASP A 464 -5.32 -26.33 9.02
N ASP A 465 -4.92 -27.18 8.07
CA ASP A 465 -4.38 -26.80 6.77
C ASP A 465 -5.40 -26.14 5.82
N ARG A 466 -6.69 -26.17 6.18
CA ARG A 466 -7.76 -25.47 5.48
C ARG A 466 -7.73 -23.97 5.75
N ILE A 467 -7.02 -23.52 6.78
CA ILE A 467 -6.90 -22.11 7.12
C ILE A 467 -5.50 -21.64 6.76
N VAL A 468 -5.44 -20.65 5.88
CA VAL A 468 -4.18 -20.07 5.42
C VAL A 468 -4.14 -18.59 5.77
N PHE A 469 -2.99 -18.15 6.26
CA PHE A 469 -2.79 -16.80 6.77
C PHE A 469 -1.89 -15.99 5.85
N THR A 470 -2.18 -14.69 5.75
CA THR A 470 -1.29 -13.71 5.13
C THR A 470 -1.55 -12.33 5.70
N ASN A 471 -0.62 -11.41 5.49
CA ASN A 471 -0.75 -10.04 5.98
C ASN A 471 -1.04 -9.03 4.86
N TRP A 472 -1.61 -7.90 5.27
CA TRP A 472 -1.72 -6.70 4.44
C TRP A 472 -0.36 -6.36 3.80
N GLY A 473 -0.34 -6.17 2.49
CA GLY A 473 0.88 -5.99 1.68
C GLY A 473 1.49 -7.27 1.12
N GLN A 474 1.55 -8.38 1.87
CA GLN A 474 2.13 -9.65 1.36
C GLN A 474 1.19 -10.45 0.45
N HIS A 475 -0.11 -10.19 0.52
CA HIS A 475 -1.11 -10.81 -0.34
C HIS A 475 -1.09 -10.26 -1.77
N VAL A 476 -0.53 -9.07 -1.99
CA VAL A 476 -0.47 -8.38 -3.28
C VAL A 476 0.50 -9.09 -4.22
N GLY A 477 0.09 -9.29 -5.48
CA GLY A 477 0.91 -9.97 -6.50
C GLY A 477 1.21 -11.44 -6.17
N ARG A 478 0.34 -12.12 -5.41
CA ARG A 478 0.47 -13.57 -5.16
C ARG A 478 -0.79 -14.33 -5.53
N ASN A 479 -0.58 -15.58 -5.96
CA ASN A 479 -1.61 -16.48 -6.46
C ASN A 479 -1.69 -17.78 -5.65
N ASP A 480 -1.04 -17.82 -4.49
CA ASP A 480 -0.89 -19.03 -3.67
C ASP A 480 -2.22 -19.50 -3.05
N TRP A 481 -3.26 -18.63 -3.01
CA TRP A 481 -4.55 -18.88 -2.35
C TRP A 481 -5.75 -19.02 -3.31
N ARG A 482 -5.49 -19.26 -4.59
CA ARG A 482 -6.52 -19.36 -5.64
C ARG A 482 -7.51 -20.53 -5.43
N ASP A 483 -7.16 -21.46 -4.56
CA ASP A 483 -7.93 -22.63 -4.15
C ASP A 483 -8.85 -22.36 -2.95
N CYS A 484 -8.61 -21.28 -2.20
CA CYS A 484 -9.49 -20.86 -1.12
C CYS A 484 -10.84 -20.42 -1.69
N ASN A 485 -11.94 -20.92 -1.14
CA ASN A 485 -13.30 -20.49 -1.50
C ASN A 485 -13.86 -19.44 -0.53
N LYS A 486 -13.16 -19.18 0.58
CA LYS A 486 -13.50 -18.13 1.53
C LYS A 486 -12.34 -17.18 1.77
N VAL A 487 -12.66 -15.91 2.00
CA VAL A 487 -11.71 -14.90 2.52
C VAL A 487 -12.33 -14.18 3.70
N ILE A 488 -11.56 -13.97 4.76
CA ILE A 488 -11.91 -13.06 5.84
C ILE A 488 -10.87 -11.93 5.91
N LEU A 489 -11.36 -10.69 5.85
CA LEU A 489 -10.53 -9.48 5.88
C LEU A 489 -10.64 -8.84 7.26
N ILE A 490 -9.58 -8.96 8.07
CA ILE A 490 -9.54 -8.48 9.45
C ILE A 490 -8.62 -7.27 9.54
N GLY A 491 -9.18 -6.15 9.97
CA GLY A 491 -8.50 -4.86 10.04
C GLY A 491 -8.45 -4.16 8.68
N TRP A 492 -8.53 -2.83 8.68
CA TRP A 492 -8.39 -2.02 7.47
C TRP A 492 -7.01 -1.37 7.48
N LEU A 493 -6.18 -1.71 6.48
CA LEU A 493 -4.88 -1.09 6.33
C LEU A 493 -5.05 0.40 6.05
N ARG A 494 -4.51 1.23 6.95
CA ARG A 494 -4.47 2.68 6.79
C ARG A 494 -3.03 3.10 6.66
N LEU A 495 -2.70 3.71 5.52
CA LEU A 495 -1.39 4.31 5.38
C LEU A 495 -1.27 5.54 6.29
N PRO A 496 -0.06 5.80 6.82
CA PRO A 496 0.23 7.05 7.51
C PRO A 496 -0.07 8.28 6.64
N GLU A 497 -0.42 9.40 7.27
CA GLU A 497 -0.78 10.64 6.56
C GLU A 497 0.36 11.12 5.65
N GLU A 498 1.61 11.00 6.09
CA GLU A 498 2.78 11.38 5.31
C GLU A 498 2.92 10.61 3.98
N GLU A 499 2.46 9.36 3.92
CA GLU A 499 2.41 8.58 2.67
C GLU A 499 1.37 9.15 1.70
N LEU A 500 0.21 9.54 2.21
CA LEU A 500 -0.87 10.12 1.42
C LEU A 500 -0.49 11.51 0.90
N VAL A 501 0.11 12.34 1.76
CA VAL A 501 0.63 13.68 1.40
C VAL A 501 1.69 13.55 0.32
N SER A 502 2.65 12.64 0.48
CA SER A 502 3.71 12.45 -0.52
C SER A 502 3.16 11.98 -1.87
N LYS A 503 2.12 11.14 -1.88
CA LYS A 503 1.43 10.73 -3.11
C LYS A 503 0.71 11.91 -3.78
N LEU A 504 0.01 12.75 -3.02
CA LEU A 504 -0.61 13.97 -3.57
C LEU A 504 0.43 14.95 -4.09
N PHE A 505 1.54 15.14 -3.38
CA PHE A 505 2.66 15.94 -3.88
C PHE A 505 3.18 15.40 -5.21
N ASN A 506 3.33 14.08 -5.35
CA ASN A 506 3.72 13.48 -6.62
C ASN A 506 2.73 13.81 -7.73
N ILE A 507 1.44 13.57 -7.52
CA ILE A 507 0.38 13.87 -8.52
C ILE A 507 0.46 15.34 -8.96
N SER A 508 0.67 16.23 -7.99
CA SER A 508 0.74 17.66 -8.21
C SER A 508 2.04 18.10 -8.89
N SER A 509 3.16 17.43 -8.61
CA SER A 509 4.49 17.81 -9.10
C SER A 509 4.98 17.01 -10.31
N MET A 510 4.20 16.04 -10.81
CA MET A 510 4.51 15.13 -11.93
C MET A 510 4.66 15.84 -13.29
N GLY A 511 5.66 16.71 -13.39
CA GLY A 511 6.11 17.37 -14.63
C GLY A 511 6.38 18.88 -14.52
N THR A 512 6.19 19.52 -13.36
CA THR A 512 6.38 20.98 -13.20
C THR A 512 6.70 21.37 -11.75
N SER A 513 7.64 22.30 -11.54
CA SER A 513 7.84 23.08 -10.31
C SER A 513 6.75 24.16 -10.10
N ASP A 514 5.55 23.94 -10.64
CA ASP A 514 4.48 24.94 -10.63
C ASP A 514 3.79 24.97 -9.26
N VAL A 515 4.04 26.04 -8.51
CA VAL A 515 3.45 26.33 -7.20
C VAL A 515 1.92 26.25 -7.21
N ARG A 516 1.28 26.52 -8.36
CA ARG A 516 -0.18 26.47 -8.50
C ARG A 516 -0.75 25.06 -8.37
N VAL A 517 0.08 24.01 -8.39
CA VAL A 517 -0.39 22.63 -8.25
C VAL A 517 -0.44 22.18 -6.78
N MET A 518 0.23 22.89 -5.86
CA MET A 518 0.15 22.61 -4.41
C MET A 518 -1.25 22.82 -3.83
N LYS A 519 -2.09 23.64 -4.48
CA LYS A 519 -3.51 23.85 -4.11
C LYS A 519 -4.34 22.58 -4.13
N HIS A 520 -3.88 21.51 -4.79
CA HIS A 520 -4.57 20.22 -4.84
C HIS A 520 -4.23 19.33 -3.64
N VAL A 521 -3.22 19.67 -2.83
CA VAL A 521 -2.91 18.98 -1.58
C VAL A 521 -3.75 19.60 -0.47
N THR A 522 -5.00 19.14 -0.35
CA THR A 522 -5.96 19.60 0.67
C THR A 522 -6.41 18.46 1.58
N PRO A 523 -6.94 18.76 2.79
CA PRO A 523 -7.51 17.75 3.67
C PRO A 523 -8.59 16.88 3.00
N GLU A 524 -9.41 17.45 2.11
CA GLU A 524 -10.47 16.73 1.39
C GLU A 524 -9.89 15.73 0.41
N ASN A 525 -8.89 16.13 -0.38
CA ASN A 525 -8.22 15.25 -1.32
C ASN A 525 -7.43 14.15 -0.59
N LEU A 526 -6.86 14.45 0.58
CA LEU A 526 -6.24 13.44 1.46
C LEU A 526 -7.26 12.41 1.94
N LYS A 527 -8.41 12.86 2.45
CA LYS A 527 -9.50 11.96 2.86
C LYS A 527 -9.99 11.10 1.70
N MET A 528 -10.16 11.68 0.52
CA MET A 528 -10.57 10.93 -0.69
C MET A 528 -9.53 9.88 -1.09
N LEU A 529 -8.24 10.24 -1.10
CA LEU A 529 -7.14 9.33 -1.38
C LEU A 529 -7.03 8.21 -0.33
N GLN A 530 -7.23 8.54 0.94
CA GLN A 530 -7.24 7.55 2.01
C GLN A 530 -8.36 6.52 1.82
N ARG A 531 -9.59 6.99 1.55
CA ARG A 531 -10.76 6.14 1.37
C ARG A 531 -10.61 5.23 0.15
N SER A 532 -10.14 5.76 -0.97
CA SER A 532 -9.90 4.96 -2.18
C SER A 532 -8.79 3.93 -1.99
N GLN A 533 -7.72 4.24 -1.24
CA GLN A 533 -6.66 3.28 -0.95
C GLN A 533 -7.12 2.14 -0.03
N ILE A 534 -7.95 2.43 0.96
CA ILE A 534 -8.53 1.36 1.80
C ILE A 534 -9.41 0.45 0.94
N ALA A 535 -10.27 1.02 0.08
CA ALA A 535 -11.12 0.23 -0.81
C ALA A 535 -10.30 -0.62 -1.79
N ASP A 536 -9.24 -0.05 -2.36
CA ASP A 536 -8.26 -0.74 -3.21
C ASP A 536 -7.67 -1.97 -2.49
N ASP A 537 -7.11 -1.80 -1.28
CA ASP A 537 -6.53 -2.90 -0.49
C ASP A 537 -7.57 -3.99 -0.17
N LEU A 538 -8.80 -3.60 0.19
CA LEU A 538 -9.88 -4.55 0.47
C LEU A 538 -10.26 -5.37 -0.78
N VAL A 539 -10.37 -4.73 -1.94
CA VAL A 539 -10.66 -5.41 -3.22
C VAL A 539 -9.52 -6.36 -3.59
N GLN A 540 -8.28 -5.92 -3.44
CA GLN A 540 -7.11 -6.76 -3.71
C GLN A 540 -7.04 -7.97 -2.78
N GLY A 541 -7.41 -7.82 -1.51
CA GLY A 541 -7.50 -8.92 -0.54
C GLY A 541 -8.63 -9.90 -0.87
N ALA A 542 -9.83 -9.38 -1.10
CA ALA A 542 -11.01 -10.16 -1.50
C ALA A 542 -10.76 -11.04 -2.73
N MET A 543 -10.01 -10.52 -3.71
CA MET A 543 -9.71 -11.19 -4.97
C MET A 543 -8.56 -12.21 -4.91
N ARG A 544 -8.07 -12.58 -3.71
CA ARG A 544 -7.05 -13.64 -3.56
C ARG A 544 -7.62 -15.05 -3.52
N CYS A 545 -8.92 -15.21 -3.31
CA CYS A 545 -9.61 -16.50 -3.39
C CYS A 545 -9.95 -16.93 -4.83
N CYS A 546 -10.63 -18.07 -4.94
CA CYS A 546 -11.10 -18.65 -6.20
C CYS A 546 -12.09 -17.75 -6.96
N ALA A 547 -12.67 -16.72 -6.34
CA ALA A 547 -13.50 -15.72 -7.00
C ALA A 547 -12.78 -15.06 -8.18
N ARG A 548 -11.44 -15.07 -8.21
CA ARG A 548 -10.65 -14.57 -9.34
C ARG A 548 -10.66 -15.46 -10.59
N ILE A 549 -11.09 -16.72 -10.48
CA ILE A 549 -11.07 -17.67 -11.58
C ILE A 549 -12.37 -17.52 -12.36
N ILE A 550 -12.26 -17.34 -13.69
CA ILE A 550 -13.43 -17.39 -14.58
C ILE A 550 -13.91 -18.84 -14.66
N ASN A 551 -15.17 -19.07 -14.32
CA ASN A 551 -15.78 -20.39 -14.20
C ASN A 551 -16.72 -20.74 -15.35
N ASN A 552 -17.11 -19.76 -16.18
CA ASN A 552 -17.96 -19.97 -17.33
C ASN A 552 -17.65 -19.00 -18.47
N ASP A 553 -18.30 -19.27 -19.59
CA ASP A 553 -18.25 -18.56 -20.87
C ASP A 553 -18.73 -17.10 -20.75
N GLU A 554 -19.51 -16.82 -19.70
CA GLU A 554 -20.09 -15.51 -19.41
C GLU A 554 -19.26 -14.66 -18.45
N SER A 555 -17.99 -15.02 -18.22
CA SER A 555 -17.05 -14.27 -17.38
C SER A 555 -17.40 -14.25 -15.88
N ASP A 556 -18.20 -15.20 -15.41
CA ASP A 556 -18.55 -15.28 -13.99
C ASP A 556 -17.49 -16.05 -13.17
N CYS A 557 -17.50 -15.87 -11.85
CA CYS A 557 -16.52 -16.47 -10.96
C CYS A 557 -16.92 -17.86 -10.45
N LYS A 558 -15.94 -18.59 -9.89
CA LYS A 558 -16.24 -19.74 -9.03
C LYS A 558 -17.00 -19.27 -7.78
N PRO A 559 -17.88 -20.12 -7.21
CA PRO A 559 -18.54 -19.84 -5.94
C PRO A 559 -17.53 -19.50 -4.85
N ALA A 560 -17.74 -18.37 -4.18
CA ALA A 560 -16.85 -17.90 -3.12
C ALA A 560 -17.60 -16.99 -2.13
N SER A 561 -17.07 -16.88 -0.92
CA SER A 561 -17.59 -15.99 0.11
C SER A 561 -16.50 -15.06 0.66
N ILE A 562 -16.81 -13.77 0.78
CA ILE A 562 -15.95 -12.78 1.42
C ILE A 562 -16.62 -12.33 2.71
N TYR A 563 -15.86 -12.32 3.80
CA TYR A 563 -16.28 -11.82 5.10
C TYR A 563 -15.51 -10.53 5.40
N LEU A 564 -16.24 -9.43 5.52
CA LEU A 564 -15.72 -8.10 5.75
C LEU A 564 -16.36 -7.49 7.01
N PHE A 565 -15.54 -6.86 7.83
CA PHE A 565 -16.00 -6.07 8.97
C PHE A 565 -16.00 -4.59 8.57
N GLN A 566 -17.16 -3.95 8.67
CA GLN A 566 -17.31 -2.52 8.53
C GLN A 566 -16.83 -1.84 9.81
N ASP A 567 -15.89 -0.93 9.65
CA ASP A 567 -15.29 -0.18 10.75
C ASP A 567 -16.32 0.79 11.41
N VAL A 568 -15.88 1.70 12.29
CA VAL A 568 -16.76 2.67 12.99
C VAL A 568 -16.40 4.15 12.78
N HIS A 569 -15.41 4.44 11.94
CA HIS A 569 -14.90 5.79 11.62
C HIS A 569 -15.70 6.54 10.52
N GLU A 570 -15.46 7.86 10.43
CA GLU A 570 -16.05 8.73 9.40
C GLU A 570 -15.63 8.30 7.98
N GLY A 571 -16.59 8.26 7.03
CA GLY A 571 -16.32 7.99 5.61
C GLY A 571 -16.29 6.52 5.20
N ILE A 572 -16.66 5.61 6.11
CA ILE A 572 -16.77 4.16 5.84
C ILE A 572 -17.71 3.84 4.71
N GLU A 573 -18.85 4.53 4.64
CA GLU A 573 -19.85 4.30 3.61
C GLU A 573 -19.26 4.49 2.21
N GLN A 574 -18.34 5.45 2.06
CA GLN A 574 -17.64 5.68 0.79
C GLN A 574 -16.66 4.55 0.48
N VAL A 575 -15.90 4.06 1.47
CA VAL A 575 -14.99 2.92 1.29
C VAL A 575 -15.77 1.67 0.88
N ILE A 576 -16.87 1.38 1.58
CA ILE A 576 -17.72 0.22 1.29
C ILE A 576 -18.36 0.35 -0.09
N LYS A 577 -18.87 1.53 -0.45
CA LYS A 577 -19.42 1.77 -1.78
C LYS A 577 -18.38 1.52 -2.87
N LEU A 578 -17.17 2.09 -2.73
CA LEU A 578 -16.08 1.87 -3.69
C LEU A 578 -15.72 0.38 -3.79
N PHE A 579 -15.68 -0.34 -2.67
CA PHE A 579 -15.46 -1.78 -2.64
C PHE A 579 -16.57 -2.56 -3.37
N GLU A 580 -17.84 -2.27 -3.08
CA GLU A 580 -19.01 -2.95 -3.67
C GLU A 580 -19.14 -2.68 -5.17
N ASP A 581 -18.83 -1.48 -5.64
CA ASP A 581 -18.88 -1.09 -7.06
C ASP A 581 -17.95 -1.94 -7.95
N GLN A 582 -16.99 -2.66 -7.36
CA GLN A 582 -16.13 -3.60 -8.09
C GLN A 582 -16.75 -4.98 -8.33
N PHE A 583 -17.85 -5.28 -7.65
CA PHE A 583 -18.52 -6.58 -7.67
C PHE A 583 -19.99 -6.44 -8.12
N PRO A 584 -20.25 -6.01 -9.38
CA PRO A 584 -21.54 -5.50 -9.82
C PRO A 584 -22.73 -6.45 -9.67
N LYS A 585 -22.52 -7.77 -9.62
CA LYS A 585 -23.59 -8.76 -9.39
C LYS A 585 -23.43 -9.61 -8.13
N ALA A 586 -22.47 -9.28 -7.27
CA ALA A 586 -22.28 -10.04 -6.04
C ALA A 586 -23.47 -9.88 -5.09
N LYS A 587 -23.79 -10.95 -4.36
CA LYS A 587 -24.83 -10.93 -3.33
C LYS A 587 -24.26 -10.31 -2.07
N ILE A 588 -24.71 -9.12 -1.72
CA ILE A 588 -24.28 -8.42 -0.50
C ILE A 588 -25.25 -8.76 0.64
N LEU A 589 -24.74 -9.35 1.71
CA LEU A 589 -25.52 -9.76 2.88
C LEU A 589 -24.99 -9.08 4.14
N TYR A 590 -25.89 -8.52 4.94
CA TYR A 590 -25.56 -8.13 6.31
C TYR A 590 -25.47 -9.39 7.15
N TRP A 591 -24.33 -9.57 7.81
CA TRP A 591 -24.04 -10.72 8.63
C TRP A 591 -23.61 -10.25 10.00
N LYS A 592 -24.13 -10.91 11.03
CA LYS A 592 -23.70 -10.70 12.39
C LYS A 592 -23.06 -11.99 12.91
N PRO A 593 -21.79 -11.98 13.33
CA PRO A 593 -21.17 -13.16 13.90
C PRO A 593 -21.96 -13.66 15.12
N LYS A 594 -22.08 -14.99 15.26
CA LYS A 594 -22.68 -15.59 16.46
C LYS A 594 -21.77 -15.45 17.67
N THR A 595 -20.48 -15.27 17.47
CA THR A 595 -19.50 -15.03 18.54
C THR A 595 -19.73 -13.67 19.21
N SER A 596 -19.65 -13.61 20.55
CA SER A 596 -19.71 -12.36 21.33
C SER A 596 -18.49 -11.48 21.07
N VAL A 597 -18.71 -10.18 20.91
CA VAL A 597 -17.64 -9.20 20.66
C VAL A 597 -16.84 -9.00 21.97
N PRO A 598 -15.50 -8.85 21.93
CA PRO A 598 -14.70 -8.67 23.13
C PRO A 598 -15.18 -7.50 24.00
N LYS A 599 -15.26 -7.71 25.32
CA LYS A 599 -15.76 -6.71 26.28
C LYS A 599 -15.05 -5.37 26.15
N SER A 600 -13.74 -5.37 25.91
CA SER A 600 -12.92 -4.15 25.73
C SER A 600 -13.43 -3.23 24.62
N THR A 601 -14.10 -3.77 23.60
CA THR A 601 -14.67 -3.01 22.48
C THR A 601 -16.06 -2.41 22.78
N LEU A 602 -16.68 -2.84 23.88
CA LEU A 602 -18.01 -2.38 24.30
C LEU A 602 -17.88 -1.19 25.26
N SER A 603 -18.85 -0.29 25.25
CA SER A 603 -18.97 0.74 26.29
C SER A 603 -19.16 0.09 27.67
N LYS A 604 -18.69 0.74 28.75
CA LYS A 604 -18.85 0.21 30.12
C LYS A 604 -20.28 -0.29 30.44
N PRO A 605 -21.36 0.41 30.05
CA PRO A 605 -22.72 -0.11 30.23
C PRO A 605 -23.01 -1.40 29.45
N ASN A 606 -22.47 -1.54 28.24
CA ASN A 606 -22.65 -2.74 27.42
C ASN A 606 -21.74 -3.89 27.86
N GLN A 607 -20.58 -3.62 28.48
CA GLN A 607 -19.75 -4.65 29.11
C GLN A 607 -20.51 -5.39 30.22
N LYS A 608 -21.24 -4.67 31.10
CA LYS A 608 -22.06 -5.28 32.15
C LYS A 608 -23.22 -6.10 31.55
N LYS A 609 -23.82 -5.62 30.46
CA LYS A 609 -24.87 -6.36 29.71
C LYS A 609 -24.32 -7.65 29.12
N GLU A 610 -23.11 -7.60 28.52
CA GLU A 610 -22.50 -8.76 27.89
C GLU A 610 -22.07 -9.81 28.93
N GLN A 611 -21.55 -9.40 30.10
CA GLN A 611 -21.31 -10.31 31.22
C GLN A 611 -22.58 -11.08 31.63
N ALA A 612 -23.71 -10.37 31.72
CA ALA A 612 -25.00 -10.99 32.03
C ALA A 612 -25.44 -11.96 30.92
N ILE A 613 -25.21 -11.62 29.64
CA ILE A 613 -25.52 -12.51 28.51
C ILE A 613 -24.63 -13.76 28.50
N GLU A 614 -23.33 -13.63 28.73
CA GLU A 614 -22.41 -14.77 28.87
C GLU A 614 -22.86 -15.72 29.96
N HIS A 615 -23.34 -15.20 31.09
CA HIS A 615 -23.92 -16.02 32.15
C HIS A 615 -25.18 -16.76 31.68
N LEU A 616 -26.06 -16.10 30.90
CA LEU A 616 -27.23 -16.77 30.29
C LEU A 616 -26.82 -17.87 29.30
N VAL A 617 -25.76 -17.66 28.50
CA VAL A 617 -25.22 -18.67 27.58
C VAL A 617 -24.64 -19.86 28.35
N ALA A 618 -23.92 -19.63 29.45
CA ALA A 618 -23.45 -20.72 30.30
C ALA A 618 -24.61 -21.50 30.93
N LEU A 619 -25.67 -20.80 31.37
CA LEU A 619 -26.88 -21.42 31.91
C LEU A 619 -27.65 -22.20 30.83
N SER A 620 -27.68 -21.75 29.58
CA SER A 620 -28.39 -22.45 28.51
C SER A 620 -27.82 -23.83 28.17
N GLN A 621 -26.53 -24.05 28.47
CA GLN A 621 -25.90 -25.37 28.33
C GLN A 621 -26.38 -26.38 29.38
N THR A 622 -26.90 -25.91 30.53
CA THR A 622 -27.24 -26.77 31.68
C THR A 622 -28.72 -26.81 32.00
N CYS A 623 -29.51 -25.84 31.54
CA CYS A 623 -30.95 -25.78 31.81
C CYS A 623 -31.73 -25.23 30.61
N ALA A 624 -33.03 -25.54 30.53
CA ALA A 624 -33.90 -25.09 29.44
C ALA A 624 -34.49 -23.68 29.64
N SER A 625 -34.54 -23.20 30.89
CA SER A 625 -35.01 -21.84 31.22
C SER A 625 -34.56 -21.39 32.60
N VAL A 626 -34.38 -20.08 32.79
CA VAL A 626 -34.06 -19.47 34.09
C VAL A 626 -35.04 -18.34 34.44
N SER A 627 -35.40 -18.22 35.72
CA SER A 627 -36.28 -17.14 36.20
C SER A 627 -35.60 -15.79 36.09
N VAL A 628 -36.26 -14.78 35.50
CA VAL A 628 -35.72 -13.43 35.37
C VAL A 628 -35.39 -12.84 36.74
N SER A 629 -36.27 -13.05 37.73
CA SER A 629 -36.05 -12.58 39.11
C SER A 629 -34.80 -13.17 39.76
N LYS A 630 -34.56 -14.48 39.55
CA LYS A 630 -33.36 -15.14 40.08
C LYS A 630 -32.10 -14.61 39.40
N PHE A 631 -32.14 -14.52 38.08
CA PHE A 631 -31.04 -13.99 37.29
C PHE A 631 -30.70 -12.52 37.64
N CYS A 632 -31.70 -11.67 37.88
CA CYS A 632 -31.49 -10.30 38.35
C CYS A 632 -30.73 -10.23 39.67
N ASN A 633 -31.02 -11.14 40.61
CA ASN A 633 -30.31 -11.22 41.88
C ASN A 633 -28.88 -11.71 41.67
N ASP A 634 -28.70 -12.78 40.87
CA ASP A 634 -27.40 -13.39 40.59
C ASP A 634 -26.43 -12.42 39.88
N GLN A 635 -26.95 -11.48 39.08
CA GLN A 635 -26.15 -10.50 38.32
C GLN A 635 -26.13 -9.09 38.93
N GLU A 636 -26.74 -8.90 40.11
CA GLU A 636 -26.88 -7.59 40.77
C GLU A 636 -27.44 -6.50 39.82
N VAL A 637 -28.51 -6.86 39.11
CA VAL A 637 -29.24 -5.96 38.20
C VAL A 637 -30.65 -5.73 38.73
N SER A 638 -30.98 -4.47 39.04
CA SER A 638 -32.32 -4.11 39.50
C SER A 638 -33.39 -4.48 38.46
N ARG A 639 -34.58 -4.84 38.93
CA ARG A 639 -35.69 -5.22 38.05
C ARG A 639 -36.07 -4.13 37.03
N PRO A 640 -36.17 -2.83 37.40
CA PRO A 640 -36.41 -1.76 36.42
C PRO A 640 -35.32 -1.66 35.35
N THR A 641 -34.05 -1.86 35.74
CA THR A 641 -32.93 -1.87 34.79
C THR A 641 -33.04 -3.04 33.81
N MET A 642 -33.35 -4.24 34.31
CA MET A 642 -33.56 -5.43 33.48
C MET A 642 -34.72 -5.26 32.51
N THR A 643 -35.86 -4.73 32.98
CA THR A 643 -37.00 -4.42 32.10
C THR A 643 -36.57 -3.50 30.97
N ARG A 644 -35.82 -2.43 31.26
CA ARG A 644 -35.28 -1.53 30.23
C ARG A 644 -34.35 -2.25 29.25
N TRP A 645 -33.49 -3.15 29.73
CA TRP A 645 -32.60 -3.95 28.89
C TRP A 645 -33.34 -4.92 27.96
N LEU A 646 -34.50 -5.42 28.39
CA LEU A 646 -35.35 -6.34 27.64
C LEU A 646 -36.27 -5.64 26.64
N THR A 647 -36.58 -4.36 26.82
CA THR A 647 -37.46 -3.62 25.92
C THR A 647 -36.77 -3.22 24.62
N SER A 648 -35.51 -2.76 24.68
CA SER A 648 -34.77 -2.34 23.48
C SER A 648 -33.27 -2.20 23.72
N GLY A 649 -32.51 -2.16 22.62
CA GLY A 649 -31.07 -1.89 22.63
C GLY A 649 -30.21 -3.17 22.74
N TYR A 650 -28.94 -2.98 23.13
CA TYR A 650 -27.90 -4.01 23.04
C TYR A 650 -28.29 -5.38 23.63
N PHE A 651 -28.82 -5.40 24.86
CA PHE A 651 -29.11 -6.66 25.57
C PHE A 651 -30.24 -7.44 24.89
N LYS A 652 -31.37 -6.79 24.58
CA LYS A 652 -32.49 -7.39 23.86
C LYS A 652 -32.06 -7.93 22.49
N ASN A 653 -31.38 -7.10 21.68
CA ASN A 653 -30.90 -7.51 20.37
C ASN A 653 -30.02 -8.77 20.46
N ARG A 654 -29.16 -8.83 21.49
CA ARG A 654 -28.26 -9.97 21.67
C ARG A 654 -28.98 -11.25 22.11
N LEU A 655 -30.02 -11.14 22.92
CA LEU A 655 -30.88 -12.30 23.25
C LEU A 655 -31.59 -12.84 22.00
N ASP A 656 -32.13 -11.96 21.17
CA ASP A 656 -32.82 -12.36 19.94
C ASP A 656 -31.87 -13.10 18.98
N GLU A 657 -30.62 -12.64 18.87
CA GLU A 657 -29.59 -13.28 18.05
C GLU A 657 -29.18 -14.67 18.55
N LEU A 658 -29.18 -14.86 19.87
CA LEU A 658 -28.92 -16.17 20.48
C LEU A 658 -30.15 -17.09 20.43
N GLY A 659 -31.29 -16.61 19.90
CA GLY A 659 -32.56 -17.32 19.90
C GLY A 659 -33.15 -17.47 21.30
N PHE A 660 -32.80 -16.59 22.23
CA PHE A 660 -33.33 -16.59 23.59
C PHE A 660 -34.60 -15.74 23.63
N SER A 661 -35.65 -16.26 24.26
CA SER A 661 -36.91 -15.54 24.42
C SER A 661 -37.23 -15.30 25.89
N VAL A 662 -38.02 -14.26 26.17
CA VAL A 662 -38.51 -13.96 27.51
C VAL A 662 -40.02 -14.04 27.48
N ALA A 663 -40.59 -14.86 28.36
CA ALA A 663 -42.03 -15.02 28.47
C ALA A 663 -42.46 -15.18 29.92
N LYS A 664 -43.70 -14.76 30.21
CA LYS A 664 -44.35 -14.91 31.51
C LYS A 664 -45.52 -15.89 31.37
N PRO A 665 -45.32 -17.19 31.69
CA PRO A 665 -46.41 -18.16 31.64
C PRO A 665 -47.46 -17.85 32.70
N GLU A 666 -48.70 -18.25 32.46
CA GLU A 666 -49.79 -18.08 33.43
C GLU A 666 -49.42 -18.66 34.80
N GLY A 667 -49.65 -17.86 35.84
CA GLY A 667 -49.35 -18.22 37.23
C GLY A 667 -47.87 -18.39 37.59
N LYS A 668 -46.93 -18.16 36.66
CA LYS A 668 -45.48 -18.36 36.89
C LYS A 668 -44.69 -17.06 36.76
N PRO A 669 -43.52 -16.96 37.43
CA PRO A 669 -42.62 -15.83 37.25
C PRO A 669 -42.10 -15.80 35.80
N GLU A 670 -41.79 -14.60 35.31
CA GLU A 670 -41.17 -14.38 34.01
C GLU A 670 -39.83 -15.12 33.89
N ARG A 671 -39.57 -15.76 32.75
CA ARG A 671 -38.38 -16.60 32.52
C ARG A 671 -37.72 -16.28 31.18
N PHE A 672 -36.40 -16.45 31.14
CA PHE A 672 -35.64 -16.64 29.92
C PHE A 672 -35.78 -18.09 29.46
N TYR A 673 -36.10 -18.30 28.19
CA TYR A 673 -36.16 -19.60 27.53
C TYR A 673 -35.04 -19.68 26.50
N PHE A 674 -34.34 -20.80 26.51
CA PHE A 674 -33.23 -21.05 25.60
C PHE A 674 -33.69 -22.02 24.51
N ASN A 675 -33.59 -21.62 23.24
CA ASN A 675 -33.80 -22.56 22.14
C ASN A 675 -32.68 -23.60 22.18
N LYS A 676 -33.02 -24.88 22.35
CA LYS A 676 -32.08 -25.96 22.06
C LYS A 676 -31.81 -25.93 20.56
N SER A 677 -30.56 -25.66 20.19
CA SER A 677 -30.06 -25.92 18.84
C SER A 677 -29.86 -27.40 18.64
#